data_AF-A0A1H5SVD0-F1
#
_entry.id   AF-A0A1H5SVD0-F1
#
_cell.length_a   1.000
_cell.length_b   1.000
_cell.length_c   1.000
_cell.angle_alpha   90.00
_cell.angle_beta   90.00
_cell.angle_gamma   90.00
#
_symmetry.space_group_name_H-M   'P 1'
#
loop_
_entity.id
_entity.type
_entity.pdbx_description
1 polymer ?
#
loop_
_entity_poly.entity_id
_entity_poly.type
_entity_poly.pdbx_seq_one_letter_code
_entity_poly.pdbx_strand_id
1 'polypeptide(L)'
;MRLKDVPAEYPSRDRHAARHRTVSPRSKRNGLIGPRSGETRIFLVASLLCLVVLTLKLSAQQLRPDPVPLPDRMEMRLLTPVVNIHADDDPDPPNLTPIQRAMHQGGRIFGMMVSVTLEVVVNENGRVDSATPTGGPEKFYAQAQEIEMHRAFQPVRIDGQIRRVEFTDYVRVYPQERWESVHIPLPEVPYMRTVNISLERTGCLGSCPSYKVTLSGDGDITFVAPDRPYAFVTVPGIHHARVSSDTMRELWNSFRRADFLSAQNDYTCNWTDMPSQTLTVTFGKITKTVHDYGGLVVGLPEAIEHLESAIDEAADTARWVRGNDNTLSSLRAEHWNFAAADATNLALYNNAIASKRTPLTDAFIVAKTPLVSADKNTPSPICAASASGDIDLVQRMLVTPAKASSLPPHVRYECLSMAATSGSIPVVDFWLDHHAPLRLAYPKSSDEDDDQGPQSPLFAAVSRGHISIVKRLLQRGASVSLAANDGHSLLAQAVDRNDDEHPGEAASIVKLLLAAGEDPNEEDLWNRPPLFMADSAEIAQLLLGAGAKVNQRDSSGGTALMYAFDPEIAKLLLESGADPTSRDKDGKSALDHAKEFGRKDSAALIQSALDAQIGLHHTEDPSGSPPESKATTTPPTSGHP
;
A
#
# COMPACT_ATOMS: atom_id res chain seq x y z
N MET A 1 15.57 29.51 -52.93
CA MET A 1 14.62 28.68 -53.70
C MET A 1 13.34 28.60 -52.89
N ARG A 2 12.38 29.53 -53.06
CA ARG A 2 11.22 29.51 -53.99
C ARG A 2 10.34 28.26 -53.81
N LEU A 3 9.02 28.30 -53.58
CA LEU A 3 7.98 29.35 -53.54
C LEU A 3 6.66 28.74 -52.98
N LYS A 4 5.86 29.59 -52.29
CA LYS A 4 4.37 29.81 -52.36
C LYS A 4 3.41 28.72 -51.84
N ASP A 5 2.50 28.96 -50.89
CA ASP A 5 1.37 29.93 -50.72
C ASP A 5 -0.02 29.30 -51.06
N VAL A 6 -0.82 29.00 -50.01
CA VAL A 6 -2.24 29.34 -49.63
C VAL A 6 -3.20 29.93 -50.73
N PRO A 7 -4.57 30.07 -50.64
CA PRO A 7 -5.67 29.67 -49.68
C PRO A 7 -7.07 29.24 -50.27
N ALA A 8 -8.04 29.10 -49.33
CA ALA A 8 -9.50 29.43 -49.37
C ALA A 8 -10.48 28.29 -49.79
N GLU A 9 -11.71 28.10 -49.27
CA GLU A 9 -12.76 29.04 -48.80
C GLU A 9 -13.91 28.24 -48.07
N TYR A 10 -14.64 28.87 -47.14
CA TYR A 10 -15.98 28.48 -46.59
C TYR A 10 -17.09 28.93 -47.59
N PRO A 11 -18.40 28.48 -47.58
CA PRO A 11 -19.31 28.64 -46.41
C PRO A 11 -20.60 27.75 -46.28
N SER A 12 -21.13 27.73 -45.05
CA SER A 12 -22.55 27.89 -44.61
C SER A 12 -23.75 27.03 -45.09
N ARG A 13 -24.55 26.64 -44.08
CA ARG A 13 -26.02 26.85 -43.90
C ARG A 13 -27.04 25.69 -44.11
N ASP A 14 -27.70 25.39 -42.98
CA ASP A 14 -29.16 25.35 -42.73
C ASP A 14 -30.09 24.23 -43.27
N ARG A 15 -30.72 23.55 -42.28
CA ARG A 15 -32.18 23.36 -42.04
C ARG A 15 -32.98 22.19 -42.62
N HIS A 16 -33.70 21.58 -41.66
CA HIS A 16 -35.06 20.99 -41.66
C HIS A 16 -35.31 19.75 -42.54
N ALA A 17 -35.59 18.57 -41.96
CA ALA A 17 -36.76 18.14 -41.16
C ALA A 17 -38.04 17.84 -41.97
N ALA A 18 -38.72 16.78 -41.54
CA ALA A 18 -40.10 16.37 -41.81
C ALA A 18 -40.34 15.53 -43.09
N ARG A 19 -41.18 14.50 -43.15
CA ARG A 19 -41.98 13.68 -42.21
C ARG A 19 -42.87 12.76 -43.08
N HIS A 20 -43.41 11.70 -42.48
CA HIS A 20 -44.68 11.00 -42.83
C HIS A 20 -44.64 10.03 -44.04
N ARG A 21 -44.80 8.69 -43.91
CA ARG A 21 -45.97 7.88 -43.46
C ARG A 21 -47.28 8.40 -44.08
N THR A 22 -48.02 7.68 -44.93
CA THR A 22 -48.79 6.48 -44.59
C THR A 22 -49.71 6.02 -45.75
N VAL A 23 -50.01 4.71 -45.80
CA VAL A 23 -51.30 4.03 -46.17
C VAL A 23 -51.64 3.92 -47.68
N SER A 24 -51.57 2.72 -48.30
CA SER A 24 -52.60 1.63 -48.48
C SER A 24 -53.76 2.00 -49.45
N PRO A 25 -54.61 1.11 -50.02
CA PRO A 25 -54.74 -0.37 -49.93
C PRO A 25 -55.17 -1.14 -51.24
N ARG A 26 -55.38 -2.47 -51.09
CA ARG A 26 -56.46 -3.34 -51.66
C ARG A 26 -56.31 -4.11 -53.00
N SER A 27 -56.12 -5.43 -52.83
CA SER A 27 -56.80 -6.64 -53.40
C SER A 27 -57.36 -6.71 -54.84
N LYS A 28 -57.05 -7.81 -55.56
CA LYS A 28 -58.01 -8.88 -55.99
C LYS A 28 -57.36 -10.02 -56.83
N ARG A 29 -57.68 -11.26 -56.41
CA ARG A 29 -58.04 -12.54 -57.11
C ARG A 29 -57.25 -13.11 -58.32
N ASN A 30 -56.74 -14.33 -58.08
CA ASN A 30 -56.89 -15.64 -58.76
C ASN A 30 -56.78 -15.83 -60.30
N GLY A 31 -55.94 -16.78 -60.70
CA GLY A 31 -56.00 -17.54 -61.95
C GLY A 31 -54.86 -18.57 -62.08
N LEU A 32 -55.19 -19.83 -62.38
CA LEU A 32 -54.36 -21.05 -62.36
C LEU A 32 -53.37 -21.21 -63.54
N ILE A 33 -52.35 -22.07 -63.33
CA ILE A 33 -51.71 -23.07 -64.23
C ILE A 33 -50.17 -23.06 -64.04
N GLY A 34 -49.59 -24.17 -63.55
CA GLY A 34 -48.13 -24.43 -63.54
C GLY A 34 -47.63 -25.06 -64.86
N PRO A 35 -46.36 -25.55 -64.99
CA PRO A 35 -45.36 -25.76 -63.94
C PRO A 35 -43.89 -25.39 -64.31
N ARG A 36 -42.98 -25.68 -63.36
CA ARG A 36 -41.49 -25.84 -63.46
C ARG A 36 -40.58 -24.61 -63.23
N SER A 37 -40.06 -24.49 -62.01
CA SER A 37 -38.63 -24.23 -61.74
C SER A 37 -38.28 -24.55 -60.27
N GLY A 38 -37.77 -25.77 -60.05
CA GLY A 38 -37.41 -26.30 -58.73
C GLY A 38 -36.04 -25.88 -58.20
N GLU A 39 -35.27 -25.07 -58.95
CA GLU A 39 -33.86 -24.82 -58.61
C GLU A 39 -33.59 -23.41 -58.08
N THR A 40 -34.50 -22.45 -58.26
CA THR A 40 -34.25 -21.05 -57.84
C THR A 40 -34.67 -20.75 -56.40
N ARG A 41 -35.49 -21.62 -55.78
CA ARG A 41 -35.99 -21.40 -54.40
C ARG A 41 -35.09 -21.93 -53.30
N ILE A 42 -34.27 -22.96 -53.56
CA ILE A 42 -33.38 -23.53 -52.55
C ILE A 42 -32.19 -22.59 -52.28
N PHE A 43 -31.66 -21.92 -53.31
CA PHE A 43 -30.57 -20.96 -53.15
C PHE A 43 -30.96 -19.67 -52.43
N LEU A 44 -32.20 -19.18 -52.61
CA LEU A 44 -32.67 -17.98 -51.91
C LEU A 44 -32.97 -18.26 -50.44
N VAL A 45 -33.53 -19.43 -50.11
CA VAL A 45 -33.82 -19.82 -48.72
C VAL A 45 -32.53 -20.15 -47.96
N ALA A 46 -31.55 -20.80 -48.60
CA ALA A 46 -30.24 -21.04 -47.99
C ALA A 46 -29.45 -19.73 -47.78
N SER A 47 -29.48 -18.81 -48.75
CA SER A 47 -28.83 -17.50 -48.61
C SER A 47 -29.52 -16.62 -47.55
N LEU A 48 -30.85 -16.63 -47.44
CA LEU A 48 -31.56 -15.94 -46.36
C LEU A 48 -31.33 -16.59 -45.00
N LEU A 49 -31.28 -17.92 -44.89
CA LEU A 49 -30.92 -18.58 -43.63
C LEU A 49 -29.48 -18.25 -43.24
N CYS A 50 -28.55 -18.23 -44.20
CA CYS A 50 -27.16 -17.88 -43.94
C CYS A 50 -27.04 -16.41 -43.53
N LEU A 51 -27.76 -15.49 -44.17
CA LEU A 51 -27.81 -14.08 -43.74
C LEU A 51 -28.47 -13.91 -42.38
N VAL A 52 -29.55 -14.64 -42.09
CA VAL A 52 -30.24 -14.59 -40.79
C VAL A 52 -29.36 -15.18 -39.69
N VAL A 53 -28.65 -16.29 -39.95
CA VAL A 53 -27.66 -16.87 -39.02
C VAL A 53 -26.42 -15.98 -38.89
N LEU A 54 -25.97 -15.30 -39.95
CA LEU A 54 -24.91 -14.29 -39.86
C LEU A 54 -25.37 -13.09 -39.05
N THR A 55 -26.57 -12.56 -39.28
CA THR A 55 -27.12 -11.44 -38.51
C THR A 55 -27.47 -11.81 -37.07
N LEU A 56 -27.82 -13.08 -36.79
CA LEU A 56 -28.02 -13.60 -35.43
C LEU A 56 -26.67 -13.87 -34.73
N LYS A 57 -25.62 -14.31 -35.45
CA LYS A 57 -24.26 -14.40 -34.91
C LYS A 57 -23.64 -13.02 -34.69
N LEU A 58 -23.85 -12.07 -35.60
CA LEU A 58 -23.40 -10.67 -35.47
C LEU A 58 -24.23 -9.85 -34.47
N SER A 59 -25.48 -10.21 -34.19
CA SER A 59 -26.30 -9.56 -33.13
C SER A 59 -26.15 -10.22 -31.75
N ALA A 60 -25.56 -11.42 -31.67
CA ALA A 60 -25.21 -12.09 -30.40
C ALA A 60 -23.79 -11.75 -29.92
N GLN A 61 -22.92 -11.22 -30.79
CA GLN A 61 -21.87 -10.28 -30.39
C GLN A 61 -22.53 -8.91 -30.11
N GLN A 62 -23.43 -8.86 -29.13
CA GLN A 62 -23.67 -7.60 -28.43
C GLN A 62 -22.29 -7.08 -28.02
N LEU A 63 -21.97 -5.85 -28.42
CA LEU A 63 -20.86 -5.09 -27.86
C LEU A 63 -21.01 -5.15 -26.34
N ARG A 64 -20.34 -6.13 -25.71
CA ARG A 64 -20.16 -6.09 -24.27
C ARG A 64 -19.35 -4.82 -24.03
N PRO A 65 -19.75 -3.96 -23.07
CA PRO A 65 -18.91 -2.83 -22.71
C PRO A 65 -17.51 -3.36 -22.40
N ASP A 66 -16.51 -2.61 -22.84
CA ASP A 66 -15.11 -2.95 -22.56
C ASP A 66 -14.93 -3.13 -21.05
N PRO A 67 -14.10 -4.10 -20.64
CA PRO A 67 -13.86 -4.32 -19.22
C PRO A 67 -13.23 -3.06 -18.63
N VAL A 68 -13.59 -2.76 -17.38
CA VAL A 68 -13.01 -1.63 -16.65
C VAL A 68 -11.83 -2.13 -15.82
N PRO A 69 -10.68 -1.44 -15.81
CA PRO A 69 -9.58 -1.78 -14.92
C PRO A 69 -10.04 -1.80 -13.46
N LEU A 70 -9.61 -2.80 -12.71
CA LEU A 70 -9.85 -2.84 -11.27
C LEU A 70 -9.10 -1.69 -10.59
N PRO A 71 -9.75 -0.85 -9.74
CA PRO A 71 -9.07 0.25 -9.06
C PRO A 71 -7.94 -0.24 -8.14
N ASP A 72 -6.84 0.53 -8.06
CA ASP A 72 -5.57 0.16 -7.37
C ASP A 72 -5.68 -0.22 -5.87
N ARG A 73 -6.84 -0.01 -5.24
CA ARG A 73 -7.10 -0.35 -3.82
C ARG A 73 -8.20 -1.40 -3.64
N MET A 74 -8.67 -2.01 -4.71
CA MET A 74 -9.72 -3.01 -4.67
C MET A 74 -9.15 -4.37 -5.02
N GLU A 75 -9.35 -5.36 -4.15
CA GLU A 75 -8.92 -6.73 -4.39
C GLU A 75 -10.07 -7.61 -4.86
N MET A 76 -9.78 -8.50 -5.80
CA MET A 76 -10.73 -9.52 -6.24
C MET A 76 -10.82 -10.63 -5.19
N ARG A 77 -12.03 -10.90 -4.70
CA ARG A 77 -12.26 -12.01 -3.78
C ARG A 77 -12.56 -13.29 -4.55
N LEU A 78 -11.64 -14.25 -4.49
CA LEU A 78 -11.85 -15.59 -5.04
C LEU A 78 -12.89 -16.37 -4.21
N LEU A 79 -13.80 -17.08 -4.89
CA LEU A 79 -14.86 -17.90 -4.31
C LEU A 79 -14.59 -19.41 -4.47
N THR A 80 -13.71 -19.79 -5.39
CA THR A 80 -13.23 -21.15 -5.58
C THR A 80 -11.95 -21.39 -4.77
N PRO A 81 -11.59 -22.65 -4.47
CA PRO A 81 -10.27 -22.96 -3.91
C PRO A 81 -9.14 -22.44 -4.80
N VAL A 82 -8.03 -22.05 -4.18
CA VAL A 82 -6.78 -21.80 -4.91
C VAL A 82 -6.30 -23.14 -5.47
N VAL A 83 -5.87 -23.13 -6.72
CA VAL A 83 -5.27 -24.29 -7.37
C VAL A 83 -3.94 -23.84 -7.96
N ASN A 84 -2.89 -24.58 -7.63
CA ASN A 84 -1.54 -24.32 -8.08
C ASN A 84 -1.06 -25.40 -9.06
N ILE A 85 -0.01 -25.08 -9.82
CA ILE A 85 0.64 -26.05 -10.69
C ILE A 85 1.77 -26.73 -9.90
N HIS A 86 1.82 -28.06 -9.94
CA HIS A 86 2.97 -28.83 -9.45
C HIS A 86 3.75 -29.36 -10.65
N ALA A 87 4.97 -28.86 -10.81
CA ALA A 87 5.83 -29.26 -11.91
C ALA A 87 6.46 -30.63 -11.64
N ASP A 88 6.31 -31.58 -12.56
CA ASP A 88 7.10 -32.82 -12.56
C ASP A 88 8.59 -32.45 -12.65
N ASP A 89 9.42 -33.09 -11.83
CA ASP A 89 10.87 -32.86 -11.79
C ASP A 89 11.48 -32.99 -13.20
N ASP A 90 12.10 -31.92 -13.71
CA ASP A 90 13.17 -32.07 -14.69
C ASP A 90 14.37 -32.62 -13.89
N PRO A 91 15.02 -33.73 -14.27
CA PRO A 91 16.17 -34.23 -13.53
C PRO A 91 17.28 -33.17 -13.52
N ASP A 92 17.38 -32.43 -12.41
CA ASP A 92 18.47 -31.50 -12.18
C ASP A 92 19.81 -32.25 -12.33
N PRO A 93 20.82 -31.65 -12.98
CA PRO A 93 22.11 -32.29 -13.16
C PRO A 93 22.71 -32.68 -11.80
N PRO A 94 23.28 -33.90 -11.67
CA PRO A 94 23.45 -34.58 -10.38
C PRO A 94 24.47 -33.98 -9.39
N ASN A 95 25.00 -32.78 -9.64
CA ASN A 95 26.14 -32.22 -8.89
C ASN A 95 26.03 -30.70 -8.60
N LEU A 96 24.83 -30.16 -8.37
CA LEU A 96 24.67 -28.75 -7.94
C LEU A 96 24.55 -28.62 -6.42
N THR A 97 25.36 -27.73 -5.82
CA THR A 97 25.19 -27.32 -4.42
C THR A 97 23.84 -26.58 -4.23
N PRO A 98 23.28 -26.50 -3.01
CA PRO A 98 22.00 -25.82 -2.77
C PRO A 98 21.95 -24.36 -3.26
N ILE A 99 23.07 -23.64 -3.17
CA ILE A 99 23.20 -22.26 -3.66
C ILE A 99 23.27 -22.23 -5.19
N GLN A 100 23.96 -23.19 -5.81
CA GLN A 100 24.00 -23.32 -7.27
C GLN A 100 22.63 -23.71 -7.84
N ARG A 101 21.81 -24.50 -7.13
CA ARG A 101 20.41 -24.76 -7.48
C ARG A 101 19.58 -23.48 -7.55
N ALA A 102 19.73 -22.59 -6.56
CA ALA A 102 19.04 -21.30 -6.55
C ALA A 102 19.52 -20.34 -7.65
N MET A 103 20.80 -20.42 -8.05
CA MET A 103 21.39 -19.53 -9.06
C MET A 103 21.22 -20.02 -10.51
N HIS A 104 21.07 -21.32 -10.74
CA HIS A 104 20.98 -21.89 -12.09
C HIS A 104 19.64 -21.57 -12.79
N GLN A 105 18.62 -21.18 -12.03
CA GLN A 105 17.31 -20.72 -12.55
C GLN A 105 17.24 -19.20 -12.79
N GLY A 106 18.38 -18.51 -12.95
CA GLY A 106 18.43 -17.21 -13.61
C GLY A 106 17.64 -16.07 -12.95
N GLY A 107 17.63 -15.97 -11.63
CA GLY A 107 16.93 -14.89 -10.91
C GLY A 107 17.76 -14.35 -9.75
N ARG A 108 17.75 -13.02 -9.61
CA ARG A 108 18.30 -12.27 -8.48
C ARG A 108 17.90 -12.87 -7.13
N ILE A 109 18.69 -12.57 -6.11
CA ILE A 109 18.79 -13.16 -4.76
C ILE A 109 17.50 -12.93 -3.88
N PHE A 110 16.39 -12.52 -4.49
CA PHE A 110 15.00 -12.47 -3.96
C PHE A 110 14.03 -13.14 -4.98
N GLY A 111 14.42 -14.29 -5.52
CA GLY A 111 13.81 -14.95 -6.67
C GLY A 111 12.44 -15.59 -6.36
N MET A 112 11.40 -14.84 -6.69
CA MET A 112 9.97 -15.17 -6.70
C MET A 112 9.61 -16.65 -6.87
N MET A 113 8.56 -17.06 -6.14
CA MET A 113 7.65 -18.13 -6.53
C MET A 113 7.44 -18.09 -8.04
N VAL A 114 7.85 -19.15 -8.74
CA VAL A 114 7.61 -19.27 -10.18
C VAL A 114 6.09 -19.16 -10.36
N SER A 115 5.65 -18.24 -11.20
CA SER A 115 4.24 -18.03 -11.48
C SER A 115 4.03 -17.68 -12.93
N VAL A 116 2.85 -18.01 -13.43
CA VAL A 116 2.34 -17.48 -14.69
C VAL A 116 1.47 -16.28 -14.35
N THR A 117 1.81 -15.13 -14.92
CA THR A 117 1.02 -13.90 -14.80
C THR A 117 -0.01 -13.87 -15.92
N LEU A 118 -1.27 -13.60 -15.60
CA LEU A 118 -2.36 -13.52 -16.57
C LEU A 118 -3.13 -12.20 -16.43
N GLU A 119 -3.48 -11.59 -17.56
CA GLU A 119 -4.55 -10.61 -17.63
C GLU A 119 -5.89 -11.37 -17.65
N VAL A 120 -6.68 -11.18 -16.60
CA VAL A 120 -7.95 -11.89 -16.38
C VAL A 120 -9.10 -10.91 -16.52
N VAL A 121 -10.12 -11.31 -17.28
CA VAL A 121 -11.36 -10.56 -17.42
C VAL A 121 -12.50 -11.33 -16.81
N VAL A 122 -13.17 -10.73 -15.82
CA VAL A 122 -14.28 -11.32 -15.08
C VAL A 122 -15.57 -10.59 -15.43
N ASN A 123 -16.62 -11.35 -15.75
CA ASN A 123 -17.95 -10.82 -16.03
C ASN A 123 -18.73 -10.46 -14.78
N GLU A 124 -19.91 -9.87 -14.97
CA GLU A 124 -20.79 -9.36 -13.91
C GLU A 124 -21.31 -10.46 -12.97
N ASN A 125 -21.20 -11.73 -13.37
CA ASN A 125 -21.57 -12.87 -12.53
C ASN A 125 -20.37 -13.45 -11.75
N GLY A 126 -19.20 -12.82 -11.87
CA GLY A 126 -17.98 -13.29 -11.21
C GLY A 126 -17.31 -14.48 -11.91
N ARG A 127 -17.62 -14.75 -13.18
CA ARG A 127 -16.97 -15.82 -13.96
C ARG A 127 -15.91 -15.23 -14.88
N VAL A 128 -14.83 -15.97 -15.08
CA VAL A 128 -13.76 -15.58 -16.00
C VAL A 128 -14.23 -15.72 -17.45
N ASP A 129 -14.29 -14.61 -18.18
CA ASP A 129 -14.57 -14.57 -19.62
C ASP A 129 -13.30 -14.89 -20.43
N SER A 130 -12.13 -14.45 -19.96
CA SER A 130 -10.83 -14.69 -20.59
C SER A 130 -9.67 -14.59 -19.59
N ALA A 131 -8.62 -15.38 -19.81
CA ALA A 131 -7.36 -15.31 -19.09
C ALA A 131 -6.20 -15.40 -20.10
N THR A 132 -5.39 -14.36 -20.19
CA THR A 132 -4.32 -14.22 -21.18
C THR A 132 -2.97 -14.14 -20.47
N PRO A 133 -2.08 -15.14 -20.62
CA PRO A 133 -0.74 -15.09 -20.05
C PRO A 133 0.06 -13.91 -20.60
N THR A 134 0.64 -13.12 -19.71
CA THR A 134 1.48 -11.95 -20.03
C THR A 134 2.92 -12.09 -19.53
N GLY A 135 3.19 -13.09 -18.67
CA GLY A 135 4.55 -13.37 -18.19
C GLY A 135 4.67 -14.71 -17.46
N GLY A 136 5.91 -15.11 -17.18
CA GLY A 136 6.23 -16.39 -16.54
C GLY A 136 6.70 -17.48 -17.53
N PRO A 137 6.84 -18.74 -17.08
CA PRO A 137 7.32 -19.82 -17.94
C PRO A 137 6.25 -20.31 -18.91
N GLU A 138 6.49 -20.16 -20.22
CA GLU A 138 5.54 -20.50 -21.29
C GLU A 138 5.01 -21.94 -21.23
N LYS A 139 5.81 -22.89 -20.75
CA LYS A 139 5.41 -24.31 -20.64
C LYS A 139 4.19 -24.54 -19.74
N PHE A 140 3.88 -23.60 -18.84
CA PHE A 140 2.74 -23.67 -17.92
C PHE A 140 1.53 -22.82 -18.35
N TYR A 141 1.62 -22.09 -19.47
CA TYR A 141 0.56 -21.15 -19.89
C TYR A 141 -0.79 -21.83 -20.08
N ALA A 142 -0.83 -22.98 -20.77
CA ALA A 142 -2.08 -23.70 -21.00
C ALA A 142 -2.75 -24.16 -19.69
N GLN A 143 -1.97 -24.70 -18.76
CA GLN A 143 -2.47 -25.14 -17.45
C GLN A 143 -2.93 -23.95 -16.60
N ALA A 144 -2.16 -22.85 -16.58
CA ALA A 144 -2.52 -21.65 -15.84
C ALA A 144 -3.81 -21.00 -16.38
N GLN A 145 -3.96 -20.94 -17.71
CA GLN A 145 -5.20 -20.49 -18.33
C GLN A 145 -6.38 -21.37 -17.95
N GLU A 146 -6.21 -22.69 -17.98
CA GLU A 146 -7.27 -23.62 -17.58
C GLU A 146 -7.69 -23.42 -16.13
N ILE A 147 -6.72 -23.26 -15.21
CA ILE A 147 -6.98 -22.95 -13.80
C ILE A 147 -7.79 -21.66 -13.66
N GLU A 148 -7.34 -20.56 -14.30
CA GLU A 148 -8.04 -19.28 -14.25
C GLU A 148 -9.47 -19.37 -14.80
N MET A 149 -9.67 -20.06 -15.93
CA MET A 149 -11.00 -20.19 -16.53
C MET A 149 -12.01 -20.93 -15.64
N HIS A 150 -11.55 -21.73 -14.66
CA HIS A 150 -12.40 -22.40 -13.68
C HIS A 150 -12.66 -21.58 -12.42
N ARG A 151 -11.92 -20.49 -12.19
CA ARG A 151 -12.10 -19.63 -11.03
C ARG A 151 -13.45 -18.91 -11.07
N ALA A 152 -13.96 -18.63 -9.88
CA ALA A 152 -15.09 -17.73 -9.70
C ALA A 152 -14.75 -16.69 -8.64
N PHE A 153 -15.10 -15.44 -8.90
CA PHE A 153 -14.83 -14.30 -8.05
C PHE A 153 -16.12 -13.67 -7.55
N GLN A 154 -16.04 -12.93 -6.44
CA GLN A 154 -17.16 -12.14 -5.97
C GLN A 154 -17.41 -10.99 -6.97
N PRO A 155 -18.65 -10.79 -7.45
CA PRO A 155 -18.97 -9.68 -8.35
C PRO A 155 -18.61 -8.33 -7.72
N VAL A 156 -17.88 -7.51 -8.48
CA VAL A 156 -17.38 -6.21 -8.02
C VAL A 156 -18.33 -5.09 -8.40
N ARG A 157 -18.56 -4.16 -7.47
CA ARG A 157 -19.33 -2.94 -7.70
C ARG A 157 -18.40 -1.74 -7.84
N ILE A 158 -18.45 -1.08 -8.99
CA ILE A 158 -17.78 0.19 -9.28
C ILE A 158 -18.88 1.21 -9.54
N ASP A 159 -18.85 2.34 -8.83
CA ASP A 159 -19.88 3.38 -8.87
C ASP A 159 -21.31 2.86 -8.59
N GLY A 160 -21.41 1.87 -7.69
CA GLY A 160 -22.68 1.26 -7.30
C GLY A 160 -23.27 0.28 -8.33
N GLN A 161 -22.61 0.04 -9.47
CA GLN A 161 -23.04 -0.92 -10.50
C GLN A 161 -22.06 -2.10 -10.56
N ILE A 162 -22.60 -3.30 -10.77
CA ILE A 162 -21.75 -4.47 -11.04
C ILE A 162 -21.16 -4.30 -12.44
N ARG A 163 -19.85 -4.42 -12.56
CA ARG A 163 -19.10 -4.22 -13.80
C ARG A 163 -18.36 -5.49 -14.20
N ARG A 164 -18.13 -5.62 -15.51
CA ARG A 164 -17.10 -6.49 -16.07
C ARG A 164 -15.75 -5.83 -15.85
N VAL A 165 -14.80 -6.55 -15.26
CA VAL A 165 -13.52 -5.99 -14.79
C VAL A 165 -12.34 -6.74 -15.36
N GLU A 166 -11.25 -6.02 -15.61
CA GLU A 166 -9.94 -6.59 -15.97
C GLU A 166 -8.91 -6.30 -14.87
N PHE A 167 -8.07 -7.29 -14.60
CA PHE A 167 -7.00 -7.19 -13.61
C PHE A 167 -5.91 -8.24 -13.88
N THR A 168 -4.77 -8.09 -13.22
CA THR A 168 -3.69 -9.06 -13.27
C THR A 168 -3.85 -10.10 -12.15
N ASP A 169 -3.87 -11.38 -12.50
CA ASP A 169 -3.83 -12.51 -11.57
C ASP A 169 -2.58 -13.37 -11.82
N TYR A 170 -2.30 -14.28 -10.89
CA TYR A 170 -1.14 -15.16 -10.92
C TYR A 170 -1.53 -16.59 -10.56
N VAL A 171 -1.02 -17.55 -11.33
CA VAL A 171 -1.03 -18.97 -10.99
C VAL A 171 0.36 -19.38 -10.55
N ARG A 172 0.50 -19.84 -9.30
CA ARG A 172 1.80 -20.25 -8.77
C ARG A 172 2.17 -21.65 -9.25
N VAL A 173 3.45 -21.84 -9.45
CA VAL A 173 4.09 -23.08 -9.85
C VAL A 173 5.03 -23.51 -8.74
N TYR A 174 4.74 -24.68 -8.17
CA TYR A 174 5.52 -25.31 -7.13
C TYR A 174 6.24 -26.54 -7.67
N PRO A 175 7.33 -26.99 -7.00
CA PRO A 175 7.92 -28.28 -7.31
C PRO A 175 6.93 -29.41 -7.04
N GLN A 176 7.27 -30.60 -7.54
CA GLN A 176 6.52 -31.82 -7.26
C GLN A 176 6.38 -32.04 -5.74
N GLU A 177 5.19 -32.45 -5.32
CA GLU A 177 4.94 -32.79 -3.91
C GLU A 177 5.79 -34.00 -3.49
N ARG A 178 6.41 -33.90 -2.32
CA ARG A 178 7.25 -34.95 -1.76
C ARG A 178 6.47 -35.75 -0.74
N TRP A 179 6.30 -37.03 -1.02
CA TRP A 179 5.63 -38.01 -0.15
C TRP A 179 6.62 -39.09 0.32
N GLU A 180 6.27 -39.85 1.35
CA GLU A 180 6.98 -41.09 1.68
C GLU A 180 6.77 -42.11 0.56
N SER A 181 7.78 -42.95 0.34
CA SER A 181 7.72 -43.99 -0.71
C SER A 181 6.65 -45.07 -0.45
N VAL A 182 6.14 -45.16 0.79
CA VAL A 182 5.14 -46.13 1.21
C VAL A 182 3.89 -45.39 1.67
N HIS A 183 2.76 -45.69 1.04
CA HIS A 183 1.47 -45.21 1.51
C HIS A 183 1.08 -45.89 2.83
N ILE A 184 0.81 -45.08 3.85
CA ILE A 184 0.40 -45.53 5.18
C ILE A 184 -1.00 -44.95 5.44
N PRO A 185 -2.07 -45.76 5.37
CA PRO A 185 -3.42 -45.25 5.62
C PRO A 185 -3.60 -44.92 7.10
N LEU A 186 -4.36 -43.86 7.38
CA LEU A 186 -4.72 -43.50 8.75
C LEU A 186 -5.67 -44.57 9.33
N PRO A 187 -5.33 -45.24 10.43
CA PRO A 187 -6.13 -46.35 10.95
C PRO A 187 -7.46 -45.86 11.55
N GLU A 188 -8.41 -46.79 11.66
CA GLU A 188 -9.64 -46.52 12.41
C GLU A 188 -9.33 -46.36 13.90
N VAL A 189 -9.86 -45.31 14.51
CA VAL A 189 -9.70 -45.04 15.94
C VAL A 189 -11.03 -45.33 16.64
N PRO A 190 -11.12 -46.37 17.48
CA PRO A 190 -12.38 -46.75 18.13
C PRO A 190 -12.83 -45.73 19.20
N TYR A 191 -11.89 -44.95 19.75
CA TYR A 191 -12.19 -43.95 20.77
C TYR A 191 -11.48 -42.63 20.47
N MET A 192 -12.23 -41.61 20.07
CA MET A 192 -11.70 -40.29 19.74
C MET A 192 -10.90 -39.66 20.88
N ARG A 193 -11.25 -39.91 22.16
CA ARG A 193 -10.46 -39.47 23.33
C ARG A 193 -8.96 -39.79 23.28
N THR A 194 -8.58 -40.80 22.50
CA THR A 194 -7.18 -41.21 22.35
C THR A 194 -6.43 -40.40 21.31
N VAL A 195 -7.13 -39.58 20.52
CA VAL A 195 -6.57 -38.68 19.51
C VAL A 195 -6.18 -37.36 20.16
N ASN A 196 -4.98 -36.88 19.84
CA ASN A 196 -4.51 -35.55 20.19
C ASN A 196 -3.81 -34.96 18.96
N ILE A 197 -4.19 -33.73 18.58
CA ILE A 197 -3.65 -33.00 17.43
C ILE A 197 -3.03 -31.72 17.97
N SER A 198 -1.79 -31.40 17.60
CA SER A 198 -1.18 -30.11 17.91
C SER A 198 -0.56 -29.45 16.69
N LEU A 199 -0.78 -28.16 16.55
CA LEU A 199 -0.12 -27.29 15.58
C LEU A 199 0.68 -26.23 16.34
N GLU A 200 1.97 -26.13 16.06
CA GLU A 200 2.87 -25.12 16.63
C GLU A 200 3.44 -24.24 15.52
N ARG A 201 3.37 -22.92 15.71
CA ARG A 201 3.85 -21.91 14.78
C ARG A 201 4.91 -21.02 15.41
N THR A 202 5.97 -20.75 14.66
CA THR A 202 7.04 -19.82 15.06
C THR A 202 6.95 -18.50 14.31
N GLY A 203 7.59 -17.47 14.86
CA GLY A 203 7.69 -16.17 14.22
C GLY A 203 8.58 -16.20 12.97
N CYS A 204 8.51 -15.14 12.17
CA CYS A 204 9.32 -14.92 10.98
C CYS A 204 9.94 -13.52 11.01
N LEU A 205 10.81 -13.19 10.04
CA LEU A 205 11.23 -11.80 9.80
C LEU A 205 10.04 -11.01 9.20
N GLY A 206 9.11 -10.60 10.05
CA GLY A 206 7.82 -10.04 9.65
C GLY A 206 6.81 -10.12 10.80
N SER A 207 5.53 -10.30 10.47
CA SER A 207 4.41 -10.30 11.42
C SER A 207 3.75 -11.67 11.63
N CYS A 208 4.49 -12.77 11.44
CA CYS A 208 3.94 -14.12 11.57
C CYS A 208 3.60 -14.46 13.04
N PRO A 209 2.37 -14.89 13.34
CA PRO A 209 1.96 -15.19 14.71
C PRO A 209 2.61 -16.45 15.26
N SER A 210 3.15 -16.37 16.47
CA SER A 210 3.74 -17.50 17.18
C SER A 210 2.79 -18.01 18.26
N TYR A 211 2.37 -19.27 18.16
CA TYR A 211 1.50 -19.93 19.12
C TYR A 211 1.54 -21.45 18.94
N LYS A 212 0.98 -22.16 19.91
CA LYS A 212 0.69 -23.58 19.84
C LYS A 212 -0.77 -23.82 20.16
N VAL A 213 -1.45 -24.60 19.35
CA VAL A 213 -2.81 -25.06 19.62
C VAL A 213 -2.84 -26.58 19.70
N THR A 214 -3.56 -27.11 20.69
CA THR A 214 -3.73 -28.56 20.92
C THR A 214 -5.21 -28.88 21.03
N LEU A 215 -5.67 -29.90 20.30
CA LEU A 215 -7.04 -30.41 20.31
C LEU A 215 -7.05 -31.86 20.76
N SER A 216 -7.78 -32.15 21.84
CA SER A 216 -8.08 -33.52 22.24
C SER A 216 -9.28 -34.03 21.46
N GLY A 217 -9.36 -35.33 21.18
CA GLY A 217 -10.51 -35.90 20.48
C GLY A 217 -11.81 -35.93 21.29
N ASP A 218 -11.77 -35.59 22.57
CA ASP A 218 -12.96 -35.26 23.37
C ASP A 218 -13.45 -33.82 23.15
N GLY A 219 -12.72 -33.06 22.34
CA GLY A 219 -13.06 -31.70 21.91
C GLY A 219 -12.49 -30.60 22.79
N ASP A 220 -11.58 -30.90 23.72
CA ASP A 220 -10.90 -29.85 24.51
C ASP A 220 -9.80 -29.20 23.68
N ILE A 221 -9.73 -27.87 23.73
CA ILE A 221 -8.74 -27.07 23.05
C ILE A 221 -7.89 -26.35 24.08
N THR A 222 -6.57 -26.38 23.88
CA THR A 222 -5.62 -25.53 24.59
C THR A 222 -4.84 -24.73 23.57
N PHE A 223 -4.95 -23.40 23.63
CA PHE A 223 -4.13 -22.46 22.87
C PHE A 223 -3.10 -21.84 23.80
N VAL A 224 -1.85 -21.74 23.34
CA VAL A 224 -0.73 -21.18 24.10
C VAL A 224 0.03 -20.21 23.21
N ALA A 225 0.12 -18.95 23.61
CA ALA A 225 0.95 -17.96 22.95
C ALA A 225 1.91 -17.30 23.93
N PRO A 226 3.18 -17.06 23.54
CA PRO A 226 4.15 -16.45 24.43
C PRO A 226 3.81 -14.97 24.66
N ASP A 227 3.91 -14.53 25.92
CA ASP A 227 3.75 -13.14 26.31
C ASP A 227 5.08 -12.39 26.14
N ARG A 228 5.44 -12.12 24.88
CA ARG A 228 6.68 -11.40 24.52
C ARG A 228 6.50 -10.56 23.26
N PRO A 229 7.33 -9.53 23.05
CA PRO A 229 7.34 -8.76 21.81
C PRO A 229 7.48 -9.66 20.58
N TYR A 230 6.87 -9.24 19.46
CA TYR A 230 6.94 -9.94 18.16
C TYR A 230 6.33 -11.35 18.15
N ALA A 231 5.46 -11.69 19.11
CA ALA A 231 4.63 -12.90 19.00
C ALA A 231 3.48 -12.75 18.01
N PHE A 232 3.08 -11.51 17.69
CA PHE A 232 1.96 -11.17 16.78
C PHE A 232 0.63 -11.88 17.11
N VAL A 233 0.39 -12.12 18.40
CA VAL A 233 -0.88 -12.62 18.95
C VAL A 233 -1.53 -11.53 19.80
N THR A 234 -2.80 -11.25 19.54
CA THR A 234 -3.57 -10.15 20.17
C THR A 234 -3.85 -10.42 21.65
N VAL A 235 -4.13 -11.68 22.00
CA VAL A 235 -4.34 -12.12 23.39
C VAL A 235 -3.32 -13.22 23.69
N PRO A 236 -2.15 -12.90 24.26
CA PRO A 236 -1.17 -13.90 24.65
C PRO A 236 -1.59 -14.64 25.91
N GLY A 237 -0.95 -15.78 26.18
CA GLY A 237 -1.22 -16.61 27.35
C GLY A 237 -1.79 -17.99 26.99
N ILE A 238 -2.40 -18.64 27.98
CA ILE A 238 -2.99 -19.97 27.86
C ILE A 238 -4.51 -19.82 27.89
N HIS A 239 -5.15 -20.30 26.83
CA HIS A 239 -6.60 -20.21 26.64
C HIS A 239 -7.21 -21.59 26.42
N HIS A 240 -8.42 -21.78 26.94
CA HIS A 240 -9.14 -23.05 26.90
C HIS A 240 -10.49 -22.88 26.20
N ALA A 241 -10.80 -23.79 25.30
CA ALA A 241 -12.09 -23.83 24.62
C ALA A 241 -12.56 -25.27 24.43
N ARG A 242 -13.80 -25.43 23.94
CA ARG A 242 -14.29 -26.71 23.46
C ARG A 242 -14.88 -26.60 22.06
N VAL A 243 -14.76 -27.68 21.32
CA VAL A 243 -15.44 -27.92 20.04
C VAL A 243 -16.34 -29.13 20.11
N SER A 244 -17.29 -29.20 19.17
CA SER A 244 -18.19 -30.33 19.06
C SER A 244 -17.44 -31.61 18.66
N SER A 245 -17.96 -32.77 19.08
CA SER A 245 -17.42 -34.06 18.64
C SER A 245 -17.51 -34.26 17.13
N ASP A 246 -18.49 -33.62 16.46
CA ASP A 246 -18.62 -33.69 15.00
C ASP A 246 -17.51 -32.88 14.31
N THR A 247 -17.16 -31.70 14.84
CA THR A 247 -16.00 -30.92 14.38
C THR A 247 -14.71 -31.73 14.51
N MET A 248 -14.49 -32.39 15.65
CA MET A 248 -13.31 -33.25 15.84
C MET A 248 -13.29 -34.46 14.90
N ARG A 249 -14.44 -35.05 14.62
CA ARG A 249 -14.55 -36.17 13.67
C ARG A 249 -14.25 -35.70 12.25
N GLU A 250 -14.74 -34.54 11.86
CA GLU A 250 -14.49 -34.00 10.53
C GLU A 250 -13.02 -33.59 10.37
N LEU A 251 -12.42 -32.96 11.39
CA LEU A 251 -10.98 -32.69 11.40
C LEU A 251 -10.18 -33.99 11.23
N TRP A 252 -10.52 -35.04 11.98
CA TRP A 252 -9.89 -36.36 11.83
C TRP A 252 -10.07 -36.97 10.44
N ASN A 253 -11.23 -36.78 9.81
CA ASN A 253 -11.48 -37.21 8.44
C ASN A 253 -10.62 -36.43 7.44
N SER A 254 -10.34 -35.14 7.68
CA SER A 254 -9.38 -34.37 6.87
C SER A 254 -7.99 -35.00 6.90
N PHE A 255 -7.49 -35.45 8.06
CA PHE A 255 -6.20 -36.16 8.15
C PHE A 255 -6.18 -37.44 7.31
N ARG A 256 -7.31 -38.15 7.25
CA ARG A 256 -7.44 -39.34 6.39
C ARG A 256 -7.42 -38.97 4.92
N ARG A 257 -8.13 -37.91 4.52
CA ARG A 257 -8.17 -37.44 3.11
C ARG A 257 -6.83 -36.88 2.65
N ALA A 258 -6.05 -36.32 3.57
CA ALA A 258 -4.74 -35.76 3.31
C ALA A 258 -3.60 -36.79 3.38
N ASP A 259 -3.91 -38.08 3.59
CA ASP A 259 -2.92 -39.15 3.71
C ASP A 259 -1.76 -38.83 4.66
N PHE A 260 -2.06 -38.17 5.79
CA PHE A 260 -1.07 -37.53 6.65
C PHE A 260 0.07 -38.45 7.13
N LEU A 261 -0.20 -39.74 7.38
CA LEU A 261 0.85 -40.68 7.78
C LEU A 261 1.86 -40.98 6.66
N SER A 262 1.48 -40.74 5.41
CA SER A 262 2.32 -40.87 4.21
C SER A 262 3.12 -39.61 3.91
N ALA A 263 2.88 -38.49 4.61
CA ALA A 263 3.71 -37.30 4.48
C ALA A 263 5.12 -37.54 5.03
N GLN A 264 6.14 -36.86 4.50
CA GLN A 264 7.48 -36.89 5.07
C GLN A 264 7.49 -36.20 6.43
N ASN A 265 8.48 -36.50 7.28
CA ASN A 265 8.58 -35.85 8.57
C ASN A 265 9.08 -34.40 8.48
N ASP A 266 9.87 -34.06 7.45
CA ASP A 266 10.61 -32.79 7.39
C ASP A 266 10.57 -32.16 5.99
N TYR A 267 10.03 -30.94 5.91
CA TYR A 267 9.96 -30.09 4.72
C TYR A 267 10.72 -28.81 4.97
N THR A 268 12.05 -28.86 4.89
CA THR A 268 12.91 -27.74 5.31
C THR A 268 13.77 -27.18 4.17
N CYS A 269 14.02 -25.88 4.19
CA CYS A 269 15.04 -25.21 3.38
C CYS A 269 16.16 -24.58 4.24
N ASN A 270 17.26 -24.15 3.61
CA ASN A 270 18.37 -23.47 4.27
C ASN A 270 18.21 -21.94 4.34
N TRP A 271 16.97 -21.45 4.42
CA TRP A 271 16.71 -20.01 4.62
C TRP A 271 16.60 -19.69 6.10
N THR A 272 16.71 -18.42 6.50
CA THR A 272 16.78 -18.02 7.91
C THR A 272 15.55 -17.27 8.42
N ASP A 273 14.56 -16.99 7.56
CA ASP A 273 13.54 -15.98 7.85
C ASP A 273 12.08 -16.45 7.63
N MET A 274 11.85 -17.73 7.30
CA MET A 274 10.49 -18.27 7.14
C MET A 274 9.86 -18.65 8.49
N PRO A 275 8.53 -18.57 8.65
CA PRO A 275 7.89 -19.19 9.80
C PRO A 275 8.00 -20.71 9.69
N SER A 276 8.11 -21.40 10.83
CA SER A 276 7.95 -22.85 10.89
C SER A 276 6.59 -23.25 11.42
N GLN A 277 6.09 -24.38 10.93
CA GLN A 277 4.84 -24.99 11.34
C GLN A 277 5.12 -26.45 11.69
N THR A 278 4.79 -26.87 12.92
CA THR A 278 4.97 -28.25 13.36
C THR A 278 3.62 -28.85 13.67
N LEU A 279 3.21 -29.81 12.84
CA LEU A 279 1.96 -30.54 12.97
C LEU A 279 2.23 -31.92 13.57
N THR A 280 1.70 -32.17 14.76
CA THR A 280 1.82 -33.45 15.46
C THR A 280 0.45 -34.07 15.68
N VAL A 281 0.33 -35.36 15.40
CA VAL A 281 -0.86 -36.16 15.71
C VAL A 281 -0.44 -37.38 16.52
N THR A 282 -1.13 -37.62 17.63
CA THR A 282 -0.98 -38.81 18.46
C THR A 282 -2.31 -39.53 18.58
N PHE A 283 -2.33 -40.85 18.38
CA PHE A 283 -3.49 -41.70 18.59
C PHE A 283 -3.06 -43.08 19.07
N GLY A 284 -3.60 -43.51 20.22
CA GLY A 284 -3.16 -44.73 20.88
C GLY A 284 -1.67 -44.66 21.27
N LYS A 285 -0.82 -45.44 20.60
CA LYS A 285 0.65 -45.45 20.80
C LYS A 285 1.43 -44.85 19.62
N ILE A 286 0.73 -44.39 18.59
CA ILE A 286 1.33 -43.87 17.37
C ILE A 286 1.38 -42.35 17.49
N THR A 287 2.55 -41.78 17.21
CA THR A 287 2.76 -40.34 17.08
C THR A 287 3.43 -40.08 15.73
N LYS A 288 2.89 -39.15 14.95
CA LYS A 288 3.44 -38.65 13.70
C LYS A 288 3.61 -37.14 13.81
N THR A 289 4.76 -36.64 13.37
CA THR A 289 5.07 -35.21 13.31
C THR A 289 5.52 -34.86 11.90
N VAL A 290 5.02 -33.75 11.38
CA VAL A 290 5.47 -33.10 10.16
C VAL A 290 5.99 -31.71 10.54
N HIS A 291 7.24 -31.43 10.23
CA HIS A 291 7.88 -30.14 10.41
C HIS A 291 7.98 -29.44 9.06
N ASP A 292 7.25 -28.34 8.92
CA ASP A 292 7.28 -27.47 7.76
C ASP A 292 8.13 -26.21 8.04
N TYR A 293 9.17 -26.04 7.23
CA TYR A 293 10.04 -24.87 7.16
C TYR A 293 10.42 -24.59 5.70
N GLY A 294 9.40 -24.35 4.89
CA GLY A 294 9.54 -24.03 3.47
C GLY A 294 8.23 -24.06 2.70
N GLY A 295 7.16 -24.63 3.26
CA GLY A 295 5.85 -24.76 2.64
C GLY A 295 5.89 -25.45 1.29
N LEU A 296 5.00 -25.04 0.40
CA LEU A 296 4.88 -25.59 -0.94
C LEU A 296 6.16 -25.42 -1.78
N VAL A 297 7.01 -24.42 -1.50
CA VAL A 297 8.24 -24.19 -2.30
C VAL A 297 9.33 -25.24 -2.09
N VAL A 298 9.21 -26.06 -1.04
CA VAL A 298 10.07 -27.24 -0.83
C VAL A 298 9.33 -28.55 -1.09
N GLY A 299 8.18 -28.50 -1.78
CA GLY A 299 7.38 -29.68 -2.10
C GLY A 299 6.60 -30.23 -0.91
N LEU A 300 6.23 -29.40 0.08
CA LEU A 300 5.17 -29.77 1.02
C LEU A 300 3.89 -30.06 0.22
N PRO A 301 3.18 -31.17 0.48
CA PRO A 301 1.90 -31.39 -0.16
C PRO A 301 0.86 -30.36 0.27
N GLU A 302 0.07 -29.87 -0.69
CA GLU A 302 -0.96 -28.85 -0.44
C GLU A 302 -2.01 -29.34 0.57
N ALA A 303 -2.25 -30.65 0.59
CA ALA A 303 -3.12 -31.29 1.58
C ALA A 303 -2.66 -31.08 3.03
N ILE A 304 -1.35 -30.93 3.29
CA ILE A 304 -0.82 -30.69 4.64
C ILE A 304 -1.05 -29.25 5.07
N GLU A 305 -0.78 -28.27 4.20
CA GLU A 305 -1.10 -26.86 4.47
C GLU A 305 -2.62 -26.64 4.71
N HIS A 306 -3.46 -27.36 3.97
CA HIS A 306 -4.90 -27.39 4.21
C HIS A 306 -5.27 -27.96 5.59
N LEU A 307 -4.53 -28.96 6.11
CA LEU A 307 -4.76 -29.47 7.47
C LEU A 307 -4.44 -28.42 8.52
N GLU A 308 -3.35 -27.67 8.37
CA GLU A 308 -2.98 -26.62 9.30
C GLU A 308 -4.05 -25.52 9.36
N SER A 309 -4.57 -25.13 8.20
CA SER A 309 -5.70 -24.20 8.09
C SER A 309 -6.97 -24.76 8.75
N ALA A 310 -7.26 -26.06 8.53
CA ALA A 310 -8.41 -26.72 9.15
C ALA A 310 -8.31 -26.82 10.68
N ILE A 311 -7.09 -26.96 11.22
CA ILE A 311 -6.85 -26.93 12.67
C ILE A 311 -7.11 -25.54 13.23
N ASP A 312 -6.62 -24.49 12.57
CA ASP A 312 -6.87 -23.11 12.98
C ASP A 312 -8.36 -22.76 12.94
N GLU A 313 -9.08 -23.21 11.92
CA GLU A 313 -10.52 -23.01 11.78
C GLU A 313 -11.29 -23.78 12.87
N ALA A 314 -10.97 -25.07 13.05
CA ALA A 314 -11.61 -25.89 14.07
C ALA A 314 -11.38 -25.32 15.48
N ALA A 315 -10.15 -24.91 15.79
CA ALA A 315 -9.81 -24.32 17.07
C ALA A 315 -10.14 -22.83 17.19
N ASP A 316 -10.65 -22.20 16.12
CA ASP A 316 -10.87 -20.77 15.96
C ASP A 316 -9.73 -19.94 16.61
N THR A 317 -8.48 -20.24 16.20
CA THR A 317 -7.27 -19.58 16.74
C THR A 317 -7.25 -18.10 16.42
N ALA A 318 -7.91 -17.70 15.33
CA ALA A 318 -8.12 -16.31 14.94
C ALA A 318 -8.67 -15.44 16.07
N ARG A 319 -9.49 -16.00 16.97
CA ARG A 319 -10.05 -15.28 18.13
C ARG A 319 -8.98 -14.75 19.09
N TRP A 320 -7.81 -15.39 19.15
CA TRP A 320 -6.68 -14.99 20.01
C TRP A 320 -5.58 -14.29 19.22
N VAL A 321 -5.32 -14.76 17.99
CA VAL A 321 -4.24 -14.24 17.13
C VAL A 321 -4.54 -12.81 16.67
N ARG A 322 -5.67 -12.61 16.00
CA ARG A 322 -6.08 -11.30 15.44
C ARG A 322 -7.30 -10.71 16.14
N GLY A 323 -8.03 -11.54 16.88
CA GLY A 323 -9.37 -11.30 17.39
C GLY A 323 -10.45 -11.58 16.34
N ASN A 324 -11.65 -11.95 16.77
CA ASN A 324 -12.89 -11.96 15.97
C ASN A 324 -14.12 -11.72 16.87
N ASP A 325 -15.32 -12.02 16.38
CA ASP A 325 -16.57 -11.82 17.13
C ASP A 325 -16.67 -12.72 18.38
N ASN A 326 -15.96 -13.86 18.39
CA ASN A 326 -15.96 -14.80 19.52
C ASN A 326 -15.02 -14.38 20.66
N THR A 327 -14.04 -13.50 20.39
CA THR A 327 -13.02 -13.10 21.37
C THR A 327 -13.62 -12.62 22.69
N LEU A 328 -14.61 -11.72 22.65
CA LEU A 328 -15.21 -11.18 23.87
C LEU A 328 -15.93 -12.25 24.70
N SER A 329 -16.70 -13.13 24.05
CA SER A 329 -17.38 -14.23 24.75
C SER A 329 -16.38 -15.21 25.37
N SER A 330 -15.27 -15.51 24.68
CA SER A 330 -14.24 -16.40 25.18
C SER A 330 -13.51 -15.79 26.39
N LEU A 331 -13.11 -14.52 26.32
CA LEU A 331 -12.52 -13.81 27.45
C LEU A 331 -13.44 -13.79 28.69
N ARG A 332 -14.75 -13.60 28.48
CA ARG A 332 -15.73 -13.66 29.58
C ARG A 332 -15.86 -15.06 30.17
N ALA A 333 -15.84 -16.09 29.34
CA ALA A 333 -15.90 -17.49 29.78
C ALA A 333 -14.67 -17.87 30.62
N GLU A 334 -13.51 -17.29 30.32
CA GLU A 334 -12.27 -17.46 31.08
C GLU A 334 -12.14 -16.51 32.28
N HIS A 335 -13.18 -15.74 32.60
CA HIS A 335 -13.18 -14.76 33.68
C HIS A 335 -12.05 -13.71 33.56
N TRP A 336 -11.74 -13.29 32.33
CA TRP A 336 -10.72 -12.28 32.05
C TRP A 336 -10.95 -10.99 32.86
N ASN A 337 -9.89 -10.49 33.50
CA ASN A 337 -9.97 -9.27 34.30
C ASN A 337 -9.80 -8.01 33.43
N PHE A 338 -10.87 -7.56 32.80
CA PHE A 338 -10.87 -6.34 31.99
C PHE A 338 -10.45 -5.08 32.75
N ALA A 339 -10.57 -5.04 34.09
CA ALA A 339 -10.20 -3.87 34.89
C ALA A 339 -8.69 -3.79 35.20
N ALA A 340 -7.90 -4.80 34.83
CA ALA A 340 -6.47 -4.82 35.11
C ALA A 340 -5.72 -3.69 34.39
N ALA A 341 -4.66 -3.19 35.03
CA ALA A 341 -3.86 -2.07 34.55
C ALA A 341 -2.53 -2.51 33.88
N ASP A 342 -2.38 -3.80 33.60
CA ASP A 342 -1.16 -4.36 33.02
C ASP A 342 -1.04 -4.09 31.52
N ALA A 343 0.18 -4.24 31.00
CA ALA A 343 0.52 -3.96 29.61
C ALA A 343 -0.29 -4.82 28.62
N THR A 344 -0.53 -6.10 28.95
CA THR A 344 -1.31 -7.02 28.12
C THR A 344 -2.75 -6.51 27.94
N ASN A 345 -3.38 -6.09 29.03
CA ASN A 345 -4.75 -5.59 29.02
C ASN A 345 -4.87 -4.24 28.29
N LEU A 346 -3.88 -3.35 28.45
CA LEU A 346 -3.82 -2.08 27.71
C LEU A 346 -3.56 -2.28 26.21
N ALA A 347 -2.66 -3.20 25.84
CA ALA A 347 -2.39 -3.55 24.45
C ALA A 347 -3.63 -4.15 23.77
N LEU A 348 -4.36 -5.03 24.45
CA LEU A 348 -5.63 -5.58 23.97
C LEU A 348 -6.69 -4.48 23.80
N TYR A 349 -6.76 -3.53 24.72
CA TYR A 349 -7.68 -2.40 24.60
C TYR A 349 -7.35 -1.50 23.40
N ASN A 350 -6.07 -1.16 23.20
CA ASN A 350 -5.58 -0.42 22.03
C ASN A 350 -5.90 -1.16 20.72
N ASN A 351 -5.64 -2.46 20.66
CA ASN A 351 -5.96 -3.28 19.49
C ASN A 351 -7.46 -3.28 19.20
N ALA A 352 -8.31 -3.38 20.23
CA ALA A 352 -9.75 -3.33 20.08
C ALA A 352 -10.22 -2.00 19.48
N ILE A 353 -9.64 -0.88 19.92
CA ILE A 353 -9.92 0.45 19.37
C ILE A 353 -9.47 0.56 17.91
N ALA A 354 -8.21 0.21 17.61
CA ALA A 354 -7.65 0.30 16.26
C ALA A 354 -8.41 -0.59 15.26
N SER A 355 -8.86 -1.77 15.71
CA SER A 355 -9.63 -2.73 14.91
C SER A 355 -11.14 -2.45 14.91
N LYS A 356 -11.60 -1.34 15.52
CA LYS A 356 -13.02 -0.94 15.61
C LYS A 356 -13.95 -2.02 16.22
N ARG A 357 -13.44 -2.78 17.19
CA ARG A 357 -14.16 -3.88 17.87
C ARG A 357 -15.06 -3.35 18.98
N THR A 358 -16.12 -2.65 18.61
CA THR A 358 -17.01 -1.94 19.55
C THR A 358 -17.42 -2.77 20.78
N PRO A 359 -17.89 -4.04 20.68
CA PRO A 359 -18.28 -4.81 21.86
C PRO A 359 -17.13 -5.07 22.84
N LEU A 360 -15.92 -5.31 22.33
CA LEU A 360 -14.73 -5.55 23.14
C LEU A 360 -14.25 -4.24 23.78
N THR A 361 -14.19 -3.16 22.99
CA THR A 361 -13.91 -1.80 23.48
C THR A 361 -14.86 -1.41 24.61
N ASP A 362 -16.16 -1.69 24.45
CA ASP A 362 -17.18 -1.40 25.46
C ASP A 362 -16.99 -2.21 26.74
N ALA A 363 -16.50 -3.45 26.65
CA ALA A 363 -16.21 -4.26 27.82
C ALA A 363 -15.12 -3.61 28.70
N PHE A 364 -14.08 -3.03 28.10
CA PHE A 364 -13.06 -2.26 28.81
C PHE A 364 -13.61 -0.96 29.41
N ILE A 365 -14.43 -0.22 28.66
CA ILE A 365 -15.08 1.01 29.16
C ILE A 365 -15.93 0.70 30.39
N VAL A 366 -16.77 -0.34 30.32
CA VAL A 366 -17.64 -0.77 31.44
C VAL A 366 -16.81 -1.26 32.63
N ALA A 367 -15.70 -1.95 32.39
CA ALA A 367 -14.77 -2.39 33.42
C ALA A 367 -13.95 -1.25 34.04
N LYS A 368 -14.02 -0.02 33.49
CA LYS A 368 -13.26 1.16 33.92
C LYS A 368 -11.75 0.93 33.89
N THR A 369 -11.28 0.25 32.85
CA THR A 369 -9.86 0.03 32.59
C THR A 369 -9.11 1.38 32.54
N PRO A 370 -7.88 1.46 33.07
CA PRO A 370 -7.09 2.68 32.98
C PRO A 370 -6.95 3.19 31.54
N LEU A 371 -7.12 4.49 31.37
CA LEU A 371 -7.06 5.15 30.07
C LEU A 371 -5.65 5.62 29.68
N VAL A 372 -4.73 5.60 30.64
CA VAL A 372 -3.37 6.11 30.53
C VAL A 372 -2.42 4.95 30.82
N SER A 373 -1.48 4.74 29.91
CA SER A 373 -0.40 3.78 30.14
C SER A 373 0.63 4.36 31.10
N ALA A 374 1.15 3.51 32.00
CA ALA A 374 2.30 3.85 32.84
C ALA A 374 3.64 3.61 32.11
N ASP A 375 3.62 2.76 31.08
CA ASP A 375 4.76 2.45 30.22
C ASP A 375 4.76 3.36 29.00
N LYS A 376 5.90 3.99 28.72
CA LYS A 376 6.09 4.88 27.56
C LYS A 376 5.96 4.14 26.23
N ASN A 377 6.29 2.84 26.20
CA ASN A 377 6.26 2.03 24.98
C ASN A 377 4.85 1.53 24.64
N THR A 378 3.92 1.59 25.60
CA THR A 378 2.54 1.17 25.42
C THR A 378 1.67 2.40 25.20
N PRO A 379 1.05 2.60 24.02
CA PRO A 379 0.19 3.76 23.77
C PRO A 379 -0.95 3.85 24.79
N SER A 380 -1.33 5.06 25.17
CA SER A 380 -2.48 5.24 26.07
C SER A 380 -3.79 4.98 25.32
N PRO A 381 -4.73 4.14 25.83
CA PRO A 381 -6.01 3.86 25.15
C PRO A 381 -6.80 5.09 24.73
N ILE A 382 -6.77 6.15 25.54
CA ILE A 382 -7.45 7.40 25.19
C ILE A 382 -6.81 8.13 23.99
N CYS A 383 -5.50 7.97 23.78
CA CYS A 383 -4.81 8.52 22.62
C CYS A 383 -4.97 7.62 21.39
N ALA A 384 -5.07 6.29 21.56
CA ALA A 384 -5.48 5.38 20.48
C ALA A 384 -6.91 5.70 19.97
N ALA A 385 -7.84 6.03 20.87
CA ALA A 385 -9.16 6.53 20.49
C ALA A 385 -9.11 7.88 19.77
N SER A 386 -8.12 8.71 20.07
CA SER A 386 -7.91 9.97 19.34
C SER A 386 -7.35 9.72 17.93
N ALA A 387 -6.47 8.73 17.78
CA ALA A 387 -5.93 8.30 16.49
C ALA A 387 -7.00 7.71 15.55
N SER A 388 -8.07 7.11 16.10
CA SER A 388 -9.18 6.60 15.28
C SER A 388 -10.08 7.71 14.72
N GLY A 389 -9.97 8.93 15.24
CA GLY A 389 -10.78 10.09 14.84
C GLY A 389 -12.23 10.06 15.36
N ASP A 390 -12.60 9.09 16.18
CA ASP A 390 -13.96 8.89 16.71
C ASP A 390 -14.19 9.69 17.99
N ILE A 391 -14.83 10.85 17.86
CA ILE A 391 -15.14 11.73 18.98
C ILE A 391 -16.12 11.09 19.97
N ASP A 392 -17.07 10.28 19.50
CA ASP A 392 -18.04 9.62 20.37
C ASP A 392 -17.34 8.59 21.26
N LEU A 393 -16.38 7.85 20.72
CA LEU A 393 -15.54 6.94 21.50
C LEU A 393 -14.72 7.69 22.56
N VAL A 394 -14.03 8.79 22.18
CA VAL A 394 -13.25 9.60 23.12
C VAL A 394 -14.12 10.08 24.29
N GLN A 395 -15.32 10.58 23.99
CA GLN A 395 -16.27 11.06 25.02
C GLN A 395 -16.79 9.92 25.90
N ARG A 396 -17.14 8.76 25.32
CA ARG A 396 -17.60 7.59 26.09
C ARG A 396 -16.53 7.05 27.04
N MET A 397 -15.27 7.03 26.61
CA MET A 397 -14.15 6.57 27.45
C MET A 397 -13.92 7.48 28.66
N LEU A 398 -14.05 8.80 28.50
CA LEU A 398 -13.80 9.77 29.57
C LEU A 398 -14.96 9.85 30.57
N VAL A 399 -16.17 9.45 30.17
CA VAL A 399 -17.44 9.51 30.92
C VAL A 399 -17.90 10.93 31.27
N THR A 400 -16.97 11.82 31.63
CA THR A 400 -17.22 13.23 31.96
C THR A 400 -16.17 14.14 31.31
N PRO A 401 -16.53 15.37 30.88
CA PRO A 401 -15.57 16.34 30.36
C PRO A 401 -14.45 16.68 31.36
N ALA A 402 -14.75 16.73 32.65
CA ALA A 402 -13.77 17.01 33.71
C ALA A 402 -12.62 15.99 33.75
N LYS A 403 -12.87 14.75 33.33
CA LYS A 403 -11.84 13.72 33.25
C LYS A 403 -10.77 14.08 32.22
N ALA A 404 -11.15 14.68 31.08
CA ALA A 404 -10.22 15.08 30.03
C ALA A 404 -9.19 16.09 30.55
N SER A 405 -9.65 17.17 31.19
CA SER A 405 -8.79 18.22 31.73
C SER A 405 -7.92 17.74 32.90
N SER A 406 -8.29 16.64 33.56
CA SER A 406 -7.52 16.03 34.64
C SER A 406 -6.37 15.12 34.19
N LEU A 407 -6.34 14.71 32.91
CA LEU A 407 -5.26 13.87 32.37
C LEU A 407 -3.92 14.60 32.42
N PRO A 408 -2.77 13.91 32.55
CA PRO A 408 -1.46 14.57 32.52
C PRO A 408 -1.27 15.39 31.22
N PRO A 409 -0.58 16.55 31.27
CA PRO A 409 -0.36 17.39 30.08
C PRO A 409 0.28 16.65 28.90
N HIS A 410 1.19 15.70 29.16
CA HIS A 410 1.81 14.88 28.13
C HIS A 410 0.87 13.91 27.44
N VAL A 411 -0.06 13.30 28.18
CA VAL A 411 -1.11 12.46 27.58
C VAL A 411 -2.02 13.32 26.69
N ARG A 412 -2.45 14.50 27.17
CA ARG A 412 -3.30 15.38 26.36
C ARG A 412 -2.59 15.86 25.09
N TYR A 413 -1.29 16.13 25.17
CA TYR A 413 -0.46 16.48 24.03
C TYR A 413 -0.36 15.34 23.01
N GLU A 414 -0.06 14.13 23.48
CA GLU A 414 0.00 12.91 22.66
C GLU A 414 -1.35 12.67 21.96
N CYS A 415 -2.45 12.72 22.71
CA CYS A 415 -3.79 12.55 22.16
C CYS A 415 -4.14 13.63 21.13
N LEU A 416 -3.74 14.89 21.35
CA LEU A 416 -3.90 15.96 20.37
C LEU A 416 -3.06 15.71 19.10
N SER A 417 -1.84 15.20 19.24
CA SER A 417 -0.98 14.83 18.13
C SER A 417 -1.57 13.68 17.31
N MET A 418 -2.06 12.63 17.98
CA MET A 418 -2.75 11.51 17.34
C MET A 418 -4.05 11.95 16.64
N ALA A 419 -4.81 12.87 17.26
CA ALA A 419 -5.98 13.47 16.64
C ALA A 419 -5.60 14.26 15.37
N ALA A 420 -4.50 15.00 15.41
CA ALA A 420 -4.00 15.73 14.26
C ALA A 420 -3.63 14.79 13.11
N THR A 421 -2.98 13.66 13.38
CA THR A 421 -2.69 12.61 12.39
C THR A 421 -3.95 12.03 11.75
N SER A 422 -5.02 11.84 12.54
CA SER A 422 -6.27 11.21 12.10
C SER A 422 -7.09 12.02 11.08
N GLY A 423 -6.85 13.34 10.97
CA GLY A 423 -7.70 14.23 10.17
C GLY A 423 -9.01 14.67 10.85
N SER A 424 -9.25 14.28 12.10
CA SER A 424 -10.50 14.59 12.82
C SER A 424 -10.47 15.94 13.55
N ILE A 425 -11.04 16.98 12.91
CA ILE A 425 -11.25 18.30 13.53
C ILE A 425 -12.03 18.21 14.85
N PRO A 426 -13.13 17.44 14.98
CA PRO A 426 -13.86 17.34 16.24
C PRO A 426 -13.01 16.86 17.42
N VAL A 427 -12.12 15.89 17.19
CA VAL A 427 -11.24 15.37 18.24
C VAL A 427 -10.12 16.37 18.56
N VAL A 428 -9.58 17.06 17.55
CA VAL A 428 -8.63 18.16 17.75
C VAL A 428 -9.24 19.27 18.61
N ASP A 429 -10.42 19.77 18.23
CA ASP A 429 -11.13 20.81 18.99
C ASP A 429 -11.43 20.35 20.42
N PHE A 430 -11.85 19.09 20.59
CA PHE A 430 -12.09 18.52 21.91
C PHE A 430 -10.85 18.62 22.81
N TRP A 431 -9.68 18.19 22.35
CA TRP A 431 -8.47 18.25 23.16
C TRP A 431 -8.00 19.67 23.44
N LEU A 432 -8.12 20.58 22.46
CA LEU A 432 -7.80 22.00 22.63
C LEU A 432 -8.71 22.67 23.67
N ASP A 433 -10.00 22.36 23.66
CA ASP A 433 -10.99 22.89 24.61
C ASP A 433 -10.77 22.35 26.03
N HIS A 434 -10.11 21.19 26.17
CA HIS A 434 -9.70 20.61 27.44
C HIS A 434 -8.22 20.86 27.79
N HIS A 435 -7.67 21.97 27.30
CA HIS A 435 -6.34 22.47 27.65
C HIS A 435 -5.21 21.49 27.33
N ALA A 436 -5.31 20.72 26.24
CA ALA A 436 -4.15 20.06 25.67
C ALA A 436 -3.11 21.13 25.28
N PRO A 437 -1.85 20.98 25.74
CA PRO A 437 -0.84 21.95 25.37
C PRO A 437 -0.52 21.83 23.88
N LEU A 438 -0.16 22.94 23.25
CA LEU A 438 0.30 22.98 21.85
C LEU A 438 1.80 22.69 21.71
N ARG A 439 2.50 22.57 22.84
CA ARG A 439 3.93 22.28 22.92
C ARG A 439 4.26 21.56 24.21
N LEU A 440 5.18 20.60 24.13
CA LEU A 440 5.92 20.11 25.26
C LEU A 440 7.42 20.24 25.03
N ALA A 441 8.15 20.64 26.08
CA ALA A 441 9.60 20.55 26.05
C ALA A 441 9.99 19.12 26.42
N TYR A 442 10.29 18.30 25.42
CA TYR A 442 11.00 17.05 25.67
C TYR A 442 12.48 17.36 25.83
N PRO A 443 13.16 16.87 26.89
CA PRO A 443 14.61 16.89 26.92
C PRO A 443 15.10 16.05 25.73
N LYS A 444 16.03 16.58 24.94
CA LYS A 444 16.75 15.76 23.95
C LYS A 444 17.30 14.53 24.67
N SER A 445 16.86 13.33 24.29
CA SER A 445 17.50 12.11 24.76
C SER A 445 18.97 12.15 24.31
N SER A 446 19.87 11.67 25.16
CA SER A 446 21.28 11.51 24.82
C SER A 446 21.53 10.31 23.90
N ASP A 447 20.47 9.54 23.63
CA ASP A 447 20.54 8.26 22.97
C ASP A 447 20.04 8.48 21.54
N GLU A 448 20.99 8.48 20.59
CA GLU A 448 20.75 8.82 19.17
C GLU A 448 19.92 7.78 18.41
N ASP A 449 19.55 6.65 19.03
CA ASP A 449 19.01 5.47 18.34
C ASP A 449 17.54 5.11 18.64
N ASP A 450 16.85 5.71 19.63
CA ASP A 450 15.41 5.47 19.82
C ASP A 450 14.78 6.51 20.77
N ASP A 451 13.47 6.75 20.67
CA ASP A 451 12.65 7.65 21.51
C ASP A 451 12.55 9.14 21.06
N GLN A 452 12.09 9.38 19.83
CA GLN A 452 11.43 10.65 19.50
C GLN A 452 10.08 10.66 20.23
N GLY A 453 9.91 11.55 21.22
CA GLY A 453 8.62 11.75 21.87
C GLY A 453 7.49 12.05 20.86
N PRO A 454 6.21 12.09 21.29
CA PRO A 454 5.10 12.33 20.37
C PRO A 454 5.35 13.58 19.53
N GLN A 455 5.22 13.43 18.20
CA GLN A 455 5.44 14.51 17.25
C GLN A 455 4.56 15.72 17.60
N SER A 456 5.01 16.92 17.24
CA SER A 456 4.18 18.13 17.34
C SER A 456 2.83 17.93 16.64
N PRO A 457 1.69 18.27 17.26
CA PRO A 457 0.39 18.19 16.59
C PRO A 457 0.35 19.00 15.28
N LEU A 458 1.06 20.13 15.22
CA LEU A 458 1.17 20.93 14.00
C LEU A 458 1.99 20.20 12.94
N PHE A 459 3.10 19.57 13.34
CA PHE A 459 3.91 18.75 12.44
C PHE A 459 3.12 17.56 11.90
N ALA A 460 2.41 16.83 12.76
CA ALA A 460 1.56 15.71 12.36
C ALA A 460 0.47 16.12 11.36
N ALA A 461 -0.15 17.29 11.54
CA ALA A 461 -1.13 17.82 10.59
C ALA A 461 -0.49 18.20 9.24
N VAL A 462 0.70 18.82 9.26
CA VAL A 462 1.46 19.19 8.06
C VAL A 462 1.96 17.94 7.31
N SER A 463 2.46 16.93 8.02
CA SER A 463 2.99 15.68 7.47
C SER A 463 1.88 14.73 6.98
N ARG A 464 0.62 15.00 7.31
CA ARG A 464 -0.54 14.29 6.76
C ARG A 464 -1.40 15.12 5.79
N GLY A 465 -1.09 16.40 5.57
CA GLY A 465 -1.79 17.21 4.58
C GLY A 465 -3.10 17.80 5.09
N HIS A 466 -3.37 17.73 6.40
CA HIS A 466 -4.66 18.11 6.98
C HIS A 466 -4.81 19.64 7.11
N ILE A 467 -5.03 20.34 5.99
CA ILE A 467 -5.09 21.81 5.90
C ILE A 467 -6.00 22.42 6.98
N SER A 468 -7.18 21.84 7.18
CA SER A 468 -8.16 22.34 8.17
C SER A 468 -7.62 22.27 9.60
N ILE A 469 -6.83 21.24 9.92
CA ILE A 469 -6.22 21.05 11.23
C ILE A 469 -5.04 22.00 11.39
N VAL A 470 -4.19 22.14 10.36
CA VAL A 470 -3.10 23.12 10.35
C VAL A 470 -3.63 24.51 10.66
N LYS A 471 -4.67 24.94 9.93
CA LYS A 471 -5.34 26.23 10.17
C LYS A 471 -5.86 26.35 11.60
N ARG A 472 -6.50 25.29 12.12
CA ARG A 472 -7.08 25.29 13.47
C ARG A 472 -6.01 25.43 14.56
N LEU A 473 -4.90 24.70 14.44
CA LEU A 473 -3.80 24.73 15.40
C LEU A 473 -3.09 26.08 15.39
N LEU A 474 -2.83 26.65 14.21
CA LEU A 474 -2.26 28.00 14.07
C LEU A 474 -3.17 29.07 14.68
N GLN A 475 -4.49 29.00 14.45
CA GLN A 475 -5.48 29.90 15.08
C GLN A 475 -5.50 29.81 16.60
N ARG A 476 -5.12 28.66 17.16
CA ARG A 476 -5.04 28.42 18.61
C ARG A 476 -3.67 28.79 19.20
N GLY A 477 -2.75 29.31 18.39
CA GLY A 477 -1.44 29.79 18.83
C GLY A 477 -0.33 28.75 18.77
N ALA A 478 -0.46 27.70 17.94
CA ALA A 478 0.65 26.78 17.69
C ALA A 478 1.80 27.54 17.01
N SER A 479 3.01 27.41 17.56
CA SER A 479 4.20 28.07 17.03
C SER A 479 4.86 27.23 15.96
N VAL A 480 5.10 27.80 14.78
CA VAL A 480 5.82 27.16 13.67
C VAL A 480 7.26 26.80 14.05
N SER A 481 7.96 27.71 14.72
CA SER A 481 9.38 27.54 15.12
C SER A 481 9.64 26.48 16.19
N LEU A 482 8.60 26.08 16.94
CA LEU A 482 8.73 25.15 18.07
C LEU A 482 8.20 23.75 17.75
N ALA A 483 7.58 23.58 16.58
CA ALA A 483 7.11 22.29 16.08
C ALA A 483 8.25 21.48 15.42
N ALA A 484 9.34 22.15 15.02
CA ALA A 484 10.56 21.59 14.43
C ALA A 484 11.48 20.91 15.48
N ASN A 485 10.91 20.25 16.49
CA ASN A 485 11.67 19.75 17.65
C ASN A 485 12.65 18.60 17.29
N ASP A 486 12.68 18.18 16.03
CA ASP A 486 13.55 17.14 15.46
C ASP A 486 14.54 17.70 14.43
N GLY A 487 14.62 19.04 14.26
CA GLY A 487 15.44 19.68 13.23
C GLY A 487 14.81 19.69 11.83
N HIS A 488 13.51 19.41 11.74
CA HIS A 488 12.75 19.41 10.49
C HIS A 488 11.91 20.69 10.36
N SER A 489 12.21 21.53 9.36
CA SER A 489 11.37 22.67 8.97
C SER A 489 9.97 22.18 8.55
N LEU A 490 8.89 22.81 9.05
CA LEU A 490 7.53 22.46 8.64
C LEU A 490 7.30 22.84 7.18
N LEU A 491 7.88 23.94 6.71
CA LEU A 491 7.86 24.35 5.32
C LEU A 491 8.53 23.31 4.44
N ALA A 492 9.72 22.84 4.80
CA ALA A 492 10.39 21.76 4.07
C ALA A 492 9.50 20.51 4.00
N GLN A 493 8.93 20.11 5.13
CA GLN A 493 8.02 18.96 5.19
C GLN A 493 6.75 19.16 4.36
N ALA A 494 6.21 20.37 4.29
CA ALA A 494 5.02 20.71 3.51
C ALA A 494 5.29 20.66 2.00
N VAL A 495 6.52 21.01 1.59
CA VAL A 495 6.97 21.02 0.20
C VAL A 495 7.35 19.62 -0.28
N ASP A 496 8.03 18.82 0.54
CA ASP A 496 8.47 17.45 0.20
C ASP A 496 7.35 16.39 0.24
N ARG A 497 6.08 16.82 0.31
CA ARG A 497 4.95 15.88 0.32
C ARG A 497 4.76 15.31 -1.08
N ASN A 498 5.11 14.04 -1.27
CA ASN A 498 4.66 13.25 -2.42
C ASN A 498 3.16 12.92 -2.28
N ASP A 499 2.27 13.92 -2.40
CA ASP A 499 0.83 13.70 -2.46
C ASP A 499 0.39 13.53 -3.92
N ASP A 500 0.62 12.34 -4.48
CA ASP A 500 0.04 11.95 -5.78
C ASP A 500 -1.51 12.00 -5.75
N GLU A 501 -2.13 11.88 -4.56
CA GLU A 501 -3.59 11.90 -4.39
C GLU A 501 -4.22 13.30 -4.37
N HIS A 502 -3.49 14.36 -3.99
CA HIS A 502 -4.05 15.72 -3.81
C HIS A 502 -3.12 16.84 -4.31
N PRO A 503 -2.83 16.89 -5.63
CA PRO A 503 -2.00 17.95 -6.20
C PRO A 503 -2.60 19.35 -5.91
N GLY A 504 -1.82 20.22 -5.29
CA GLY A 504 -2.19 21.61 -4.95
C GLY A 504 -2.51 21.86 -3.47
N GLU A 505 -2.68 20.82 -2.65
CA GLU A 505 -2.92 20.99 -1.21
C GLU A 505 -1.66 21.46 -0.45
N ALA A 506 -0.48 21.04 -0.90
CA ALA A 506 0.81 21.49 -0.37
C ALA A 506 0.96 23.02 -0.40
N ALA A 507 0.58 23.68 -1.51
CA ALA A 507 0.63 25.14 -1.64
C ALA A 507 -0.26 25.84 -0.59
N SER A 508 -1.41 25.26 -0.24
CA SER A 508 -2.29 25.80 0.80
C SER A 508 -1.64 25.72 2.19
N ILE A 509 -0.94 24.64 2.49
CA ILE A 509 -0.20 24.49 3.76
C ILE A 509 0.99 25.44 3.80
N VAL A 510 1.78 25.51 2.73
CA VAL A 510 2.91 26.46 2.59
C VAL A 510 2.44 27.88 2.84
N LYS A 511 1.32 28.29 2.23
CA LYS A 511 0.73 29.62 2.43
C LYS A 511 0.34 29.87 3.90
N LEU A 512 -0.22 28.89 4.59
CA LEU A 512 -0.60 29.01 6.00
C LEU A 512 0.64 29.16 6.90
N LEU A 513 1.70 28.38 6.64
CA LEU A 513 2.95 28.40 7.41
C LEU A 513 3.72 29.71 7.21
N LEU A 514 3.84 30.19 5.96
CA LEU A 514 4.43 31.50 5.66
C LEU A 514 3.64 32.64 6.30
N ALA A 515 2.30 32.58 6.27
CA ALA A 515 1.45 33.56 6.94
C ALA A 515 1.58 33.51 8.47
N ALA A 516 1.97 32.36 9.04
CA ALA A 516 2.28 32.21 10.46
C ALA A 516 3.71 32.65 10.83
N GLY A 517 4.49 33.15 9.86
CA GLY A 517 5.82 33.73 10.07
C GLY A 517 6.96 32.72 10.10
N GLU A 518 6.78 31.54 9.53
CA GLU A 518 7.88 30.58 9.35
C GLU A 518 8.92 31.12 8.35
N ASP A 519 10.21 30.91 8.62
CA ASP A 519 11.29 31.42 7.76
C ASP A 519 11.37 30.58 6.48
N PRO A 520 11.17 31.16 5.28
CA PRO A 520 11.28 30.43 4.02
C PRO A 520 12.71 29.96 3.70
N ASN A 521 13.69 30.32 4.53
CA ASN A 521 15.10 29.94 4.39
C ASN A 521 15.59 28.99 5.48
N GLU A 522 14.70 28.44 6.33
CA GLU A 522 15.09 27.46 7.33
C GLU A 522 15.65 26.21 6.66
N GLU A 523 16.90 25.87 6.98
CA GLU A 523 17.62 24.81 6.31
C GLU A 523 17.34 23.44 6.93
N ASP A 524 17.28 22.41 6.09
CA ASP A 524 17.30 21.02 6.54
C ASP A 524 18.71 20.55 6.95
N LEU A 525 18.84 19.26 7.31
CA LEU A 525 20.13 18.66 7.72
C LEU A 525 21.21 18.65 6.61
N TRP A 526 20.86 18.98 5.37
CA TRP A 526 21.78 19.09 4.23
C TRP A 526 22.02 20.55 3.80
N ASN A 527 21.64 21.51 4.65
CA ASN A 527 21.66 22.95 4.39
C ASN A 527 20.77 23.37 3.22
N ARG A 528 19.70 22.61 2.93
CA ARG A 528 18.76 22.93 1.84
C ARG A 528 17.58 23.72 2.40
N PRO A 529 17.31 24.95 1.93
CA PRO A 529 16.07 25.64 2.25
C PRO A 529 14.88 25.02 1.46
N PRO A 530 13.62 25.26 1.87
CA PRO A 530 12.41 24.74 1.23
C PRO A 530 12.36 24.90 -0.30
N LEU A 531 12.95 25.98 -0.83
CA LEU A 531 12.99 26.27 -2.27
C LEU A 531 13.68 25.17 -3.09
N PHE A 532 14.60 24.40 -2.52
CA PHE A 532 15.27 23.28 -3.21
C PHE A 532 14.35 22.10 -3.47
N MET A 533 13.31 21.94 -2.63
CA MET A 533 12.35 20.83 -2.71
C MET A 533 11.11 21.20 -3.52
N ALA A 534 11.00 22.45 -3.99
CA ALA A 534 9.82 22.92 -4.72
C ALA A 534 9.59 22.07 -5.98
N ASP A 535 8.45 21.41 -6.02
CA ASP A 535 8.02 20.49 -7.08
C ASP A 535 7.05 21.14 -8.08
N SER A 536 6.54 22.32 -7.75
CA SER A 536 5.56 23.07 -8.53
C SER A 536 5.88 24.56 -8.59
N ALA A 537 5.52 25.18 -9.72
CA ALA A 537 5.68 26.61 -9.95
C ALA A 537 4.94 27.47 -8.91
N GLU A 538 3.77 27.01 -8.43
CA GLU A 538 3.00 27.71 -7.39
C GLU A 538 3.76 27.74 -6.05
N ILE A 539 4.31 26.61 -5.59
CA ILE A 539 5.09 26.56 -4.35
C ILE A 539 6.36 27.41 -4.48
N ALA A 540 7.08 27.31 -5.60
CA ALA A 540 8.24 28.15 -5.85
C ALA A 540 7.88 29.64 -5.79
N GLN A 541 6.76 30.05 -6.39
CA GLN A 541 6.28 31.43 -6.37
C GLN A 541 5.92 31.89 -4.95
N LEU A 542 5.26 31.05 -4.14
CA LEU A 542 4.93 31.36 -2.74
C LEU A 542 6.19 31.58 -1.90
N LEU A 543 7.18 30.69 -2.03
CA LEU A 543 8.45 30.77 -1.29
C LEU A 543 9.25 32.01 -1.69
N LEU A 544 9.41 32.26 -3.00
CA LEU A 544 10.10 33.44 -3.53
C LEU A 544 9.39 34.73 -3.10
N GLY A 545 8.06 34.77 -3.18
CA GLY A 545 7.24 35.90 -2.73
C GLY A 545 7.35 36.18 -1.23
N ALA A 546 7.68 35.17 -0.43
CA ALA A 546 7.95 35.31 1.00
C ALA A 546 9.41 35.66 1.35
N GLY A 547 10.29 35.78 0.34
CA GLY A 547 11.69 36.16 0.54
C GLY A 547 12.67 34.99 0.62
N ALA A 548 12.35 33.84 0.02
CA ALA A 548 13.31 32.76 -0.15
C ALA A 548 14.54 33.24 -0.95
N LYS A 549 15.74 32.90 -0.47
CA LYS A 549 17.02 33.26 -1.09
C LYS A 549 17.28 32.37 -2.30
N VAL A 550 16.99 32.88 -3.48
CA VAL A 550 17.10 32.18 -4.77
C VAL A 550 18.49 31.55 -5.04
N ASN A 551 19.57 32.16 -4.52
CA ASN A 551 20.95 31.73 -4.73
C ASN A 551 21.59 31.07 -3.50
N GLN A 552 20.81 30.66 -2.50
CA GLN A 552 21.32 29.90 -1.36
C GLN A 552 21.91 28.57 -1.84
N ARG A 553 22.97 28.13 -1.16
CA ARG A 553 23.75 26.95 -1.54
C ARG A 553 23.62 25.89 -0.47
N ASP A 554 23.38 24.65 -0.89
CA ASP A 554 23.34 23.51 0.02
C ASP A 554 24.75 23.04 0.42
N SER A 555 24.80 21.95 1.18
CA SER A 555 26.06 21.31 1.58
C SER A 555 26.90 20.77 0.41
N SER A 556 26.33 20.56 -0.79
CA SER A 556 27.05 20.18 -2.02
C SER A 556 27.48 21.40 -2.86
N GLY A 557 27.10 22.60 -2.46
CA GLY A 557 27.29 23.83 -3.23
C GLY A 557 26.26 23.99 -4.36
N GLY A 558 25.28 23.11 -4.47
CA GLY A 558 24.18 23.23 -5.42
C GLY A 558 23.26 24.41 -5.11
N THR A 559 22.58 24.95 -6.12
CA THR A 559 21.52 25.98 -5.98
C THR A 559 20.17 25.41 -6.43
N ALA A 560 19.05 26.02 -6.02
CA ALA A 560 17.72 25.55 -6.43
C ALA A 560 17.56 25.42 -7.97
N LEU A 561 18.19 26.30 -8.75
CA LEU A 561 18.17 26.24 -10.21
C LEU A 561 18.83 24.96 -10.77
N MET A 562 19.82 24.39 -10.07
CA MET A 562 20.46 23.13 -10.46
C MET A 562 19.55 21.92 -10.26
N TYR A 563 18.62 21.99 -9.30
CA TYR A 563 17.68 20.91 -8.99
C TYR A 563 16.34 21.05 -9.72
N ALA A 564 15.98 22.23 -10.22
CA ALA A 564 14.72 22.51 -10.92
C ALA A 564 14.44 21.51 -12.05
N PHE A 565 13.45 20.63 -11.82
CA PHE A 565 13.05 19.62 -12.79
C PHE A 565 12.09 20.21 -13.84
N ASP A 566 11.10 20.96 -13.38
CA ASP A 566 10.10 21.62 -14.20
C ASP A 566 10.69 22.90 -14.87
N PRO A 567 10.58 23.07 -16.20
CA PRO A 567 10.99 24.29 -16.88
C PRO A 567 10.28 25.56 -16.37
N GLU A 568 9.04 25.47 -15.87
CA GLU A 568 8.35 26.62 -15.28
C GLU A 568 9.02 27.08 -13.97
N ILE A 569 9.49 26.14 -13.15
CA ILE A 569 10.25 26.45 -11.93
C ILE A 569 11.60 27.07 -12.31
N ALA A 570 12.31 26.49 -13.29
CA ALA A 570 13.58 27.05 -13.77
C ALA A 570 13.40 28.48 -14.28
N LYS A 571 12.33 28.75 -15.04
CA LYS A 571 11.97 30.09 -15.50
C LYS A 571 11.71 31.04 -14.34
N LEU A 572 10.89 30.66 -13.36
CA LEU A 572 10.58 31.49 -12.19
C LEU A 572 11.82 31.84 -11.37
N LEU A 573 12.71 30.87 -11.17
CA LEU A 573 13.99 31.08 -10.47
C LEU A 573 14.86 32.10 -11.22
N LEU A 574 15.00 31.97 -12.55
CA LEU A 574 15.75 32.91 -13.38
C LEU A 574 15.14 34.32 -13.35
N GLU A 575 13.81 34.44 -13.47
CA GLU A 575 13.09 35.71 -13.36
C GLU A 575 13.25 36.35 -11.97
N SER A 576 13.49 35.53 -10.93
CA SER A 576 13.74 35.98 -9.55
C SER A 576 15.22 36.21 -9.23
N GLY A 577 16.10 36.18 -10.24
CA GLY A 577 17.52 36.50 -10.09
C GLY A 577 18.42 35.32 -9.72
N ALA A 578 18.00 34.08 -10.03
CA ALA A 578 18.90 32.92 -9.95
C ALA A 578 20.13 33.14 -10.84
N ASP A 579 21.32 32.86 -10.32
CA ASP A 579 22.58 32.92 -11.06
C ASP A 579 22.80 31.62 -11.86
N PRO A 580 22.66 31.63 -13.21
CA PRO A 580 22.87 30.44 -14.03
C PRO A 580 24.35 30.05 -14.16
N THR A 581 25.29 30.90 -13.70
CA THR A 581 26.74 30.67 -13.81
C THR A 581 27.33 29.95 -12.60
N SER A 582 26.59 29.87 -11.50
CA SER A 582 26.99 29.17 -10.27
C SER A 582 27.36 27.71 -10.56
N ARG A 583 28.37 27.21 -9.84
CA ARG A 583 28.91 25.83 -10.00
C ARG A 583 29.01 25.13 -8.66
N ASP A 584 28.46 23.92 -8.55
CA ASP A 584 28.55 23.08 -7.34
C ASP A 584 29.99 22.61 -7.04
N LYS A 585 30.17 21.79 -5.99
CA LYS A 585 31.49 21.25 -5.61
C LYS A 585 32.12 20.33 -6.64
N ASP A 586 31.32 19.74 -7.54
CA ASP A 586 31.80 18.95 -8.67
C ASP A 586 32.13 19.83 -9.90
N GLY A 587 31.93 21.14 -9.78
CA GLY A 587 32.14 22.11 -10.84
C GLY A 587 31.01 22.14 -11.87
N LYS A 588 29.86 21.51 -11.63
CA LYS A 588 28.72 21.48 -12.55
C LYS A 588 27.83 22.71 -12.36
N SER A 589 27.41 23.31 -13.47
CA SER A 589 26.43 24.39 -13.51
C SER A 589 25.00 23.85 -13.64
N ALA A 590 23.98 24.72 -13.49
CA ALA A 590 22.59 24.32 -13.71
C ALA A 590 22.34 23.80 -15.15
N LEU A 591 23.05 24.34 -16.14
CA LEU A 591 22.98 23.85 -17.52
C LEU A 591 23.58 22.45 -17.67
N ASP A 592 24.66 22.15 -16.94
CA ASP A 592 25.31 20.84 -16.96
C ASP A 592 24.38 19.77 -16.38
N HIS A 593 23.76 20.05 -15.23
CA HIS A 593 22.71 19.20 -14.64
C HIS A 593 21.52 19.00 -15.58
N ALA A 594 20.97 20.07 -16.15
CA ALA A 594 19.84 19.98 -17.07
C ALA A 594 20.15 19.09 -18.29
N LYS A 595 21.37 19.16 -18.84
CA LYS A 595 21.82 18.30 -19.95
C LYS A 595 22.00 16.85 -19.52
N GLU A 596 22.64 16.61 -18.37
CA GLU A 596 22.89 15.27 -17.81
C GLU A 596 21.58 14.51 -17.55
N PHE A 597 20.55 15.20 -17.02
CA PHE A 597 19.23 14.64 -16.80
C PHE A 597 18.30 14.70 -18.03
N GLY A 598 18.77 15.18 -19.18
CA GLY A 598 17.98 15.24 -20.42
C GLY A 598 16.82 16.26 -20.43
N ARG A 599 16.86 17.27 -19.56
CA ARG A 599 15.83 18.33 -19.38
C ARG A 599 15.99 19.44 -20.42
N LYS A 600 15.56 19.15 -21.66
CA LYS A 600 15.82 20.02 -22.83
C LYS A 600 15.27 21.44 -22.70
N ASP A 601 14.06 21.59 -22.18
CA ASP A 601 13.39 22.90 -22.09
C ASP A 601 14.03 23.78 -21.01
N SER A 602 14.30 23.22 -19.83
CA SER A 602 15.06 23.91 -18.77
C SER A 602 16.47 24.28 -19.24
N ALA A 603 17.14 23.39 -19.97
CA ALA A 603 18.46 23.69 -20.55
C ALA A 603 18.40 24.85 -21.56
N ALA A 604 17.36 24.92 -22.40
CA ALA A 604 17.17 26.02 -23.33
C ALA A 604 16.91 27.35 -22.62
N LEU A 605 16.09 27.35 -21.57
CA LEU A 605 15.83 28.52 -20.72
C LEU A 605 17.10 29.04 -20.06
N ILE A 606 17.88 28.13 -19.45
CA ILE A 606 19.15 28.48 -18.79
C ILE A 606 20.17 29.01 -19.81
N GLN A 607 20.27 28.38 -20.98
CA GLN A 607 21.16 28.86 -22.05
C GLN A 607 20.76 30.27 -22.53
N SER A 608 19.46 30.52 -22.72
CA SER A 608 18.97 31.85 -23.09
C SER A 608 19.29 32.91 -22.03
N ALA A 609 19.22 32.56 -20.73
CA ALA A 609 19.59 33.47 -19.65
C ALA A 609 21.10 33.77 -19.65
N LEU A 610 21.94 32.76 -19.88
CA LEU A 610 23.39 32.93 -20.04
C LEU A 610 23.74 33.85 -21.22
N ASP A 611 23.10 33.65 -22.37
CA ASP A 611 23.33 34.46 -23.57
C ASP A 611 22.90 35.93 -23.35
N ALA A 612 21.80 36.15 -22.64
CA ALA A 612 21.33 37.49 -22.28
C ALA A 612 22.31 38.22 -21.34
N GLN A 613 22.92 37.51 -20.40
CA GLN A 613 23.90 38.06 -19.47
C GLN A 613 25.22 38.44 -20.18
N ILE A 614 25.63 37.67 -21.19
CA ILE A 614 26.79 37.98 -22.05
C ILE A 614 26.51 39.21 -22.94
N GLY A 615 25.27 39.36 -23.44
CA GLY A 615 24.85 40.50 -24.25
C GLY A 615 24.88 41.85 -23.52
N LEU A 616 24.59 41.86 -22.21
CA LEU A 616 24.66 43.06 -21.36
C LEU A 616 26.10 43.54 -21.15
N HIS A 617 27.05 42.62 -20.96
CA HIS A 617 28.48 42.94 -20.77
C HIS A 617 29.18 43.52 -22.01
N HIS A 618 28.59 43.41 -23.20
CA HIS A 618 29.13 44.01 -24.43
C HIS A 618 28.63 45.44 -24.72
N THR A 619 27.73 46.00 -23.90
CA THR A 619 27.12 47.32 -24.13
C THR A 619 27.63 48.45 -23.22
N GLU A 620 28.52 48.16 -22.26
CA GLU A 620 29.25 49.18 -21.51
C GLU A 620 30.57 49.55 -22.24
N ASP A 621 30.50 50.70 -22.91
CA ASP A 621 31.43 51.43 -23.79
C ASP A 621 32.97 51.22 -23.69
N PRO A 622 33.68 51.05 -24.84
CA PRO A 622 35.12 51.23 -24.96
C PRO A 622 35.44 52.64 -25.51
N SER A 623 35.40 53.66 -24.67
CA SER A 623 35.91 54.99 -25.05
C SER A 623 36.94 55.52 -24.04
N GLY A 624 38.18 55.73 -24.53
CA GLY A 624 39.11 56.67 -23.90
C GLY A 624 40.50 56.16 -23.50
N SER A 625 41.35 55.96 -24.51
CA SER A 625 42.80 56.26 -24.51
C SER A 625 43.80 55.30 -23.82
N PRO A 626 44.96 55.00 -24.46
CA PRO A 626 46.00 54.12 -23.92
C PRO A 626 46.99 54.87 -23.02
N PRO A 627 47.58 54.25 -21.98
CA PRO A 627 48.70 54.86 -21.27
C PRO A 627 50.02 54.54 -21.98
N GLU A 628 50.80 55.61 -22.19
CA GLU A 628 52.18 55.59 -22.67
C GLU A 628 53.13 54.84 -21.71
N SER A 629 54.10 54.16 -22.31
CA SER A 629 55.26 53.58 -21.63
C SER A 629 56.19 54.66 -21.07
N LYS A 630 56.48 54.63 -19.76
CA LYS A 630 57.77 55.09 -19.21
C LYS A 630 58.24 54.21 -18.06
N ALA A 631 59.41 53.62 -18.26
CA ALA A 631 60.21 52.94 -17.25
C ALA A 631 60.68 53.91 -16.17
N THR A 632 60.72 53.46 -14.90
CA THR A 632 61.77 53.85 -13.95
C THR A 632 61.78 52.95 -12.71
N THR A 633 62.85 52.16 -12.61
CA THR A 633 63.71 51.98 -11.41
C THR A 633 63.05 51.76 -10.03
N THR A 634 63.22 50.54 -9.52
CA THR A 634 63.30 50.23 -8.08
C THR A 634 64.46 50.96 -7.39
N PRO A 635 64.30 51.33 -6.11
CA PRO A 635 65.30 50.99 -5.10
C PRO A 635 64.67 50.45 -3.78
N PRO A 636 65.50 49.95 -2.83
CA PRO A 636 65.13 48.80 -2.00
C PRO A 636 64.85 49.10 -0.51
N THR A 637 64.33 48.05 0.16
CA THR A 637 64.56 47.62 1.57
C THR A 637 63.89 48.30 2.77
N SER A 638 63.62 47.39 3.75
CA SER A 638 63.40 47.54 5.20
C SER A 638 61.94 47.71 5.63
N GLY A 639 61.41 46.98 6.62
CA GLY A 639 61.92 45.93 7.49
C GLY A 639 60.77 45.38 8.36
N HIS A 640 60.98 44.17 8.90
CA HIS A 640 60.18 43.51 9.93
C HIS A 640 60.05 44.34 11.23
N PRO A 641 59.14 44.01 12.17
CA PRO A 641 58.39 42.76 12.36
C PRO A 641 56.91 42.80 11.96
#